data_AF-A0A2V7VB63-F1
#
_entry.id   AF-A0A2V7VB63-F1
#
_cell.length_a   1.000
_cell.length_b   1.000
_cell.length_c   1.000
_cell.angle_alpha   90.00
_cell.angle_beta   90.00
_cell.angle_gamma   90.00
#
_symmetry.space_group_name_H-M   'P 1'
#
loop_
_entity.id
_entity.type
_entity.pdbx_description
1 polymer ?
#
loop_
_entity_poly.entity_id
_entity_poly.type
_entity_poly.pdbx_seq_one_letter_code
_entity_poly.pdbx_strand_id
1 'polypeptide(L)'
;MGVNPAPLAARCLYPRFSVAGSALHLAIDLGAGSGRAMLGRLDETGFFLKEVHRFQYPPSRVDGHLRWPSRRLLEGIEAGIRSAVHASAALGAPLETVGVDSWGVDYGLLDAEGGLLEEPIAYRDDRTAGEMEAVFAKVGREEIFRRTGIQFLVFNTIYQLHAHVRQGLPAGVRRLLMIPDLCHHHLCGSTSGEYTNASTTQLLDADRRAWDDELIGRLGLPREILPEIATPGRELGRLQPELQGRLGAPGLRVIAPATHDTGSAVAGTPLREGWAYVSSGTWSLVGVEIDRPLVNQNVARANFTNEGGAHGTLRFLKNVMGLWILESCRKEWAERGLAMDYARLLEAVAAVPPALPQPAEHDRGAPGEPGRDGAGAPPGPGSPRQGRSRLPRFALRFRPPNGRVADREGDRGSAHRGRREPERLPEPGHGRRGRPSGPRRARGGHRHRQPDRAGDRDRPGGQPGRRPCEGGREREATAVRAAGFTGLDPGGRAIPGDRGAVLMSELRIGVVGLGWVAGAHIDAFKAVKGARVTAVCSRRSWDLKALEAKYGLPLKAYTDYAAMLRDPEVDVVDICTPHPQHPEQAMAAARAGKHLVVEKPIALRHEDARAVRDAVRAAGVQACVCFECRFSAHFTLTRAMIDQGLLGELHYGEVDYYHGLGPWYGQFPWNVKKDMGGSSLLTAGCHALDGLLFFMGGQVEEVTAYETRSKNPTFAPFEYATTTTTLLKFADGRVGKVASVVDCLQPYYFHVHLVGSEGSLLDNRFTSTRLPGLKKDRWSTLETSLVDSGDVKDHPYVPQFQAFVDAVQAGRPMPRTDFETAYESHRVVFAADRSAREGRPVKLVELP
;
A
#
# COMPACT_ATOMS: atom_id res chain seq x y z
N MET A 1 37.14 -22.22 -35.43
CA MET A 1 35.84 -22.92 -35.52
C MET A 1 34.78 -21.96 -35.02
N GLY A 2 33.77 -21.62 -35.82
CA GLY A 2 32.74 -20.66 -35.41
C GLY A 2 31.72 -21.31 -34.49
N VAL A 3 31.48 -20.71 -33.32
CA VAL A 3 30.35 -21.09 -32.45
C VAL A 3 29.14 -20.28 -32.92
N ASN A 4 28.19 -20.98 -33.52
CA ASN A 4 26.94 -20.42 -34.02
C ASN A 4 26.05 -19.98 -32.83
N PRO A 5 25.64 -18.70 -32.72
CA PRO A 5 24.72 -18.28 -31.68
C PRO A 5 23.31 -18.73 -32.03
N ALA A 6 22.94 -19.94 -31.60
CA ALA A 6 21.55 -20.38 -31.63
C ALA A 6 20.70 -19.39 -30.80
N PRO A 7 19.59 -18.84 -31.35
CA PRO A 7 18.75 -17.94 -30.59
C PRO A 7 18.14 -18.68 -29.40
N LEU A 8 18.26 -18.10 -28.21
CA LEU A 8 17.56 -18.53 -27.00
C LEU A 8 16.04 -18.45 -27.24
N ALA A 9 15.46 -19.54 -27.71
CA ALA A 9 14.03 -19.69 -27.88
C ALA A 9 13.36 -19.70 -26.50
N ALA A 10 12.98 -18.51 -26.02
CA ALA A 10 12.19 -18.37 -24.80
C ALA A 10 10.94 -19.26 -24.92
N ARG A 11 10.80 -20.23 -24.01
CA ARG A 11 9.59 -21.02 -23.90
C ARG A 11 8.45 -20.09 -23.48
N CYS A 12 7.42 -20.01 -24.32
CA CYS A 12 6.11 -19.60 -23.86
C CYS A 12 5.65 -20.62 -22.81
N LEU A 13 5.03 -20.17 -21.72
CA LEU A 13 4.49 -21.09 -20.71
C LEU A 13 3.29 -21.89 -21.25
N TYR A 14 2.62 -21.37 -22.28
CA TYR A 14 1.52 -22.05 -22.96
C TYR A 14 2.00 -22.82 -24.22
N PRO A 15 1.43 -24.00 -24.51
CA PRO A 15 1.76 -24.76 -25.71
C PRO A 15 1.39 -23.97 -26.98
N ARG A 16 2.14 -24.18 -28.07
CA ARG A 16 1.77 -23.63 -29.38
C ARG A 16 0.52 -24.36 -29.88
N PHE A 17 -0.59 -23.65 -30.00
CA PHE A 17 -1.83 -24.19 -30.55
C PHE A 17 -1.66 -24.58 -32.03
N SER A 18 -2.19 -25.73 -32.41
CA SER A 18 -2.35 -26.12 -33.81
C SER A 18 -3.49 -25.30 -34.41
N VAL A 19 -3.16 -24.34 -35.27
CA VAL A 19 -4.11 -23.42 -35.88
C VAL A 19 -4.81 -24.12 -37.05
N ALA A 20 -6.00 -24.68 -36.81
CA ALA A 20 -6.81 -25.33 -37.83
C ALA A 20 -8.31 -25.18 -37.52
N GLY A 21 -8.86 -23.97 -37.72
CA GLY A 21 -10.28 -23.72 -37.52
C GLY A 21 -10.74 -22.36 -38.07
N SER A 22 -11.78 -22.37 -38.91
CA SER A 22 -12.51 -21.16 -39.34
C SER A 22 -13.60 -20.72 -38.35
N ALA A 23 -13.79 -21.50 -37.28
CA ALA A 23 -14.82 -21.34 -36.26
C ALA A 23 -14.67 -20.08 -35.41
N LEU A 24 -15.80 -19.56 -34.93
CA LEU A 24 -15.89 -18.43 -34.03
C LEU A 24 -16.25 -18.91 -32.61
N HIS A 25 -15.70 -18.21 -31.62
CA HIS A 25 -15.91 -18.46 -30.20
C HIS A 25 -16.40 -17.17 -29.53
N LEU A 26 -17.35 -17.29 -28.61
CA LEU A 26 -17.91 -16.17 -27.86
C LEU A 26 -17.38 -16.16 -26.42
N ALA A 27 -16.65 -15.11 -26.05
CA ALA A 27 -16.34 -14.82 -24.65
C ALA A 27 -17.34 -13.78 -24.12
N ILE A 28 -17.87 -14.01 -22.92
CA ILE A 28 -18.71 -13.06 -22.20
C ILE A 28 -18.01 -12.67 -20.91
N ASP A 29 -17.49 -11.45 -20.90
CA ASP A 29 -16.75 -10.87 -19.78
C ASP A 29 -17.69 -9.98 -18.96
N LEU A 30 -17.86 -10.33 -17.69
CA LEU A 30 -18.78 -9.69 -16.76
C LEU A 30 -18.00 -8.89 -15.70
N GLY A 31 -17.89 -7.59 -15.91
CA GLY A 31 -17.41 -6.66 -14.89
C GLY A 31 -18.47 -6.35 -13.82
N ALA A 32 -18.04 -5.69 -12.74
CA ALA A 32 -18.88 -5.30 -11.59
C ALA A 32 -19.95 -4.22 -11.92
N GLY A 33 -20.98 -4.59 -12.69
CA GLY A 33 -22.11 -3.77 -13.12
C GLY A 33 -22.26 -3.59 -14.64
N SER A 34 -21.37 -4.18 -15.45
CA SER A 34 -21.44 -4.11 -16.92
C SER A 34 -20.75 -5.30 -17.59
N GLY A 35 -21.36 -5.83 -18.65
CA GLY A 35 -20.87 -6.98 -19.40
C GLY A 35 -20.61 -6.68 -20.87
N ARG A 36 -19.74 -7.49 -21.47
CA ARG A 36 -19.38 -7.45 -22.90
C ARG A 36 -19.49 -8.84 -23.50
N ALA A 37 -19.90 -8.91 -24.76
CA ALA A 37 -19.83 -10.13 -25.56
C ALA A 37 -18.80 -9.91 -26.69
N MET A 38 -17.73 -10.69 -26.65
CA MET A 38 -16.57 -10.60 -27.55
C MET A 38 -16.53 -11.84 -28.43
N LEU A 39 -16.71 -11.66 -29.74
CA LEU A 39 -16.62 -12.72 -30.73
C LEU A 39 -15.18 -12.79 -31.25
N GLY A 40 -14.54 -13.96 -31.16
CA GLY A 40 -13.14 -14.14 -31.55
C GLY A 40 -12.86 -15.41 -32.34
N ARG A 41 -11.73 -15.41 -33.06
CA ARG A 41 -11.17 -16.57 -33.77
C ARG A 41 -9.64 -16.45 -33.80
N LEU A 42 -8.95 -17.59 -33.80
CA LEU A 42 -7.54 -17.70 -34.11
C LEU A 42 -7.38 -18.59 -35.35
N ASP A 43 -6.97 -18.02 -36.47
CA ASP A 43 -6.71 -18.72 -37.73
C ASP A 43 -5.30 -18.40 -38.26
N GLU A 44 -4.91 -18.97 -39.41
CA GLU A 44 -3.55 -18.79 -39.98
C GLU A 44 -3.21 -17.33 -40.31
N THR A 45 -4.23 -16.47 -40.49
CA THR A 45 -4.07 -15.03 -40.73
C THR A 45 -3.90 -14.22 -39.44
N GLY A 46 -4.18 -14.82 -38.28
CA GLY A 46 -3.94 -14.23 -36.96
C GLY A 46 -5.15 -14.32 -36.02
N PHE A 47 -5.17 -13.41 -35.05
CA PHE A 47 -6.21 -13.32 -34.03
C PHE A 47 -7.26 -12.27 -34.41
N PHE A 48 -8.49 -12.71 -34.64
CA PHE A 48 -9.67 -11.87 -34.81
C PHE A 48 -10.40 -11.69 -33.48
N LEU A 49 -10.79 -10.46 -33.15
CA LEU A 49 -11.62 -10.15 -31.99
C LEU A 49 -12.54 -8.96 -32.29
N LYS A 50 -13.83 -9.09 -31.97
CA LYS A 50 -14.86 -8.07 -32.19
C LYS A 50 -15.85 -8.02 -31.04
N GLU A 51 -16.07 -6.83 -30.46
CA GLU A 51 -17.20 -6.60 -29.57
C GLU A 51 -18.50 -6.66 -30.38
N VAL A 52 -19.42 -7.56 -30.01
CA VAL A 52 -20.72 -7.72 -30.68
C VAL A 52 -21.89 -7.25 -29.81
N HIS A 53 -21.69 -7.16 -28.49
CA HIS A 53 -22.69 -6.64 -27.57
C HIS A 53 -22.06 -6.06 -26.30
N ARG A 54 -22.74 -5.09 -25.68
CA ARG A 54 -22.38 -4.49 -24.39
C ARG A 54 -23.64 -4.11 -23.64
N PHE A 55 -23.67 -4.39 -22.34
CA PHE A 55 -24.85 -4.21 -21.49
C PHE A 55 -24.46 -3.80 -20.06
N GLN A 56 -25.44 -3.34 -19.29
CA GLN A 56 -25.26 -2.85 -17.91
C GLN A 56 -26.29 -3.49 -16.97
N TYR A 57 -25.85 -3.83 -15.76
CA TYR A 57 -26.62 -4.45 -14.66
C TYR A 57 -26.13 -3.90 -13.30
N PRO A 58 -26.22 -2.58 -13.04
CA PRO A 58 -25.73 -2.01 -11.79
C PRO A 58 -26.44 -2.65 -10.58
N PRO A 59 -25.72 -2.94 -9.47
CA PRO A 59 -26.33 -3.51 -8.28
C PRO A 59 -27.23 -2.48 -7.59
N SER A 60 -28.27 -2.94 -6.91
CA SER A 60 -29.26 -2.11 -6.23
C SER A 60 -29.52 -2.62 -4.81
N ARG A 61 -29.98 -1.76 -3.90
CA ARG A 61 -30.40 -2.21 -2.57
C ARG A 61 -31.80 -2.79 -2.61
N VAL A 62 -31.93 -4.04 -2.20
CA VAL A 62 -33.16 -4.85 -2.12
C VAL A 62 -33.13 -5.62 -0.81
N ASP A 63 -34.18 -5.49 -0.01
CA ASP A 63 -34.33 -6.13 1.32
C ASP A 63 -33.13 -5.88 2.25
N GLY A 64 -32.71 -4.61 2.33
CA GLY A 64 -31.57 -4.16 3.13
C GLY A 64 -30.21 -4.37 2.45
N HIS A 65 -30.04 -5.45 1.67
CA HIS A 65 -28.76 -5.83 1.05
C HIS A 65 -28.54 -5.18 -0.32
N LEU A 66 -27.28 -4.92 -0.68
CA LEU A 66 -26.87 -4.60 -2.04
C LEU A 66 -26.78 -5.89 -2.87
N ARG A 67 -27.67 -6.04 -3.87
CA ARG A 67 -27.81 -7.26 -4.69
C ARG A 67 -27.54 -6.99 -6.17
N TRP A 68 -27.05 -8.02 -6.86
CA TRP A 68 -26.90 -8.06 -8.31
C TRP A 68 -28.23 -8.45 -8.97
N PRO A 69 -28.70 -7.75 -10.00
CA PRO A 69 -29.96 -8.11 -10.67
C PRO A 69 -29.71 -9.23 -11.69
N SER A 70 -29.71 -10.49 -11.22
CA SER A 70 -29.35 -11.68 -12.02
C SER A 70 -30.18 -11.79 -13.29
N ARG A 71 -31.50 -11.54 -13.22
CA ARG A 71 -32.37 -11.56 -14.41
C ARG A 71 -31.86 -10.63 -15.52
N ARG A 72 -31.49 -9.40 -15.18
CA ARG A 72 -30.99 -8.39 -16.13
C ARG A 72 -29.59 -8.75 -16.66
N LEU A 73 -28.78 -9.41 -15.84
CA LEU A 73 -27.48 -9.95 -16.23
C LEU A 73 -27.66 -11.08 -17.26
N LEU A 74 -28.53 -12.06 -16.98
CA LEU A 74 -28.84 -13.20 -17.86
C LEU A 74 -29.51 -12.76 -19.17
N GLU A 75 -30.45 -11.81 -19.14
CA GLU A 75 -31.06 -11.22 -20.34
C GLU A 75 -30.00 -10.54 -21.26
N GLY A 76 -28.96 -9.95 -20.67
CA GLY A 76 -27.83 -9.36 -21.39
C GLY A 76 -26.87 -10.40 -21.99
N ILE A 77 -26.64 -11.52 -21.29
CA ILE A 77 -25.93 -12.70 -21.82
C ILE A 77 -26.63 -13.25 -23.06
N GLU A 78 -27.95 -13.47 -22.96
CA GLU A 78 -28.77 -13.94 -24.08
C GLU A 78 -28.75 -12.97 -25.28
N ALA A 79 -28.79 -11.66 -25.01
CA ALA A 79 -28.64 -10.64 -26.05
C ALA A 79 -27.25 -10.68 -26.71
N GLY A 80 -26.19 -10.91 -25.92
CA GLY A 80 -24.83 -11.14 -26.42
C GLY A 80 -24.73 -12.35 -27.35
N ILE A 81 -25.36 -13.48 -26.97
CA ILE A 81 -25.40 -14.68 -27.82
C ILE A 81 -26.16 -14.42 -29.13
N ARG A 82 -27.33 -13.77 -29.09
CA ARG A 82 -28.07 -13.40 -30.33
C ARG A 82 -27.24 -12.47 -31.23
N SER A 83 -26.56 -11.48 -30.66
CA SER A 83 -25.65 -10.60 -31.40
C SER A 83 -24.47 -11.36 -32.02
N ALA A 84 -23.91 -12.35 -31.31
CA ALA A 84 -22.88 -13.23 -31.81
C ALA A 84 -23.36 -14.09 -32.98
N VAL A 85 -24.55 -14.70 -32.88
CA VAL A 85 -25.17 -15.47 -33.99
C VAL A 85 -25.30 -14.62 -35.26
N HIS A 86 -25.87 -13.42 -35.15
CA HIS A 86 -26.01 -12.52 -36.29
C HIS A 86 -24.64 -12.10 -36.88
N ALA A 87 -23.67 -11.80 -36.02
CA ALA A 87 -22.32 -11.45 -36.46
C ALA A 87 -21.58 -12.64 -37.11
N SER A 88 -21.80 -13.86 -36.61
CA SER A 88 -21.23 -15.10 -37.15
C SER A 88 -21.77 -15.39 -38.55
N ALA A 89 -23.08 -15.26 -38.75
CA ALA A 89 -23.72 -15.39 -40.05
C ALA A 89 -23.20 -14.35 -41.06
N ALA A 90 -23.04 -13.09 -40.64
CA ALA A 90 -22.48 -12.03 -41.47
C ALA A 90 -20.99 -12.23 -41.83
N LEU A 91 -20.26 -13.01 -41.04
CA LEU A 91 -18.86 -13.39 -41.29
C LEU A 91 -18.71 -14.71 -42.07
N GLY A 92 -19.81 -15.40 -42.38
CA GLY A 92 -19.80 -16.67 -43.11
C GLY A 92 -19.11 -17.83 -42.35
N ALA A 93 -19.03 -17.75 -41.02
CA ALA A 93 -18.33 -18.72 -40.17
C ALA A 93 -19.26 -19.23 -39.05
N PRO A 94 -19.09 -20.48 -38.59
CA PRO A 94 -19.92 -21.05 -37.53
C PRO A 94 -19.51 -20.55 -36.14
N LEU A 95 -20.48 -20.28 -35.27
CA LEU A 95 -20.25 -20.04 -33.85
C LEU A 95 -20.28 -21.37 -33.10
N GLU A 96 -19.14 -21.81 -32.57
CA GLU A 96 -19.01 -23.14 -31.97
C GLU A 96 -19.16 -23.19 -30.46
N THR A 97 -18.65 -22.18 -29.76
CA THR A 97 -18.58 -22.19 -28.28
C THR A 97 -18.96 -20.85 -27.68
N VAL A 98 -19.46 -20.88 -26.45
CA VAL A 98 -19.59 -19.74 -25.55
C VAL A 98 -18.93 -20.05 -24.20
N GLY A 99 -18.21 -19.08 -23.65
CA GLY A 99 -17.68 -19.07 -22.29
C GLY A 99 -18.10 -17.79 -21.55
N VAL A 100 -18.08 -17.84 -20.22
CA VAL A 100 -18.41 -16.70 -19.35
C VAL A 100 -17.38 -16.60 -18.24
N ASP A 101 -16.85 -15.40 -18.02
CA ASP A 101 -15.99 -15.04 -16.90
C ASP A 101 -16.55 -13.81 -16.17
N SER A 102 -16.24 -13.67 -14.88
CA SER A 102 -16.72 -12.55 -14.05
C SER A 102 -15.78 -12.21 -12.90
N TRP A 103 -16.09 -11.13 -12.19
CA TRP A 103 -15.53 -10.91 -10.85
C TRP A 103 -15.75 -12.13 -9.94
N GLY A 104 -14.82 -12.37 -9.01
CA GLY A 104 -14.90 -13.50 -8.10
C GLY A 104 -15.69 -13.26 -6.83
N VAL A 105 -15.55 -14.19 -5.88
CA VAL A 105 -16.09 -14.16 -4.51
C VAL A 105 -17.62 -14.27 -4.37
N ASP A 106 -18.41 -13.61 -5.21
CA ASP A 106 -19.88 -13.61 -5.13
C ASP A 106 -20.51 -14.88 -5.71
N TYR A 107 -21.68 -15.25 -5.19
CA TYR A 107 -22.38 -16.50 -5.52
C TYR A 107 -23.90 -16.36 -5.49
N GLY A 108 -24.58 -17.23 -6.25
CA GLY A 108 -26.02 -17.50 -6.14
C GLY A 108 -26.29 -18.81 -5.40
N LEU A 109 -27.51 -18.94 -4.87
CA LEU A 109 -28.01 -20.14 -4.18
C LEU A 109 -29.20 -20.73 -4.95
N LEU A 110 -29.12 -22.02 -5.27
CA LEU A 110 -30.14 -22.74 -6.03
C LEU A 110 -30.89 -23.77 -5.18
N ASP A 111 -32.15 -24.01 -5.53
CA ASP A 111 -32.99 -25.09 -5.01
C ASP A 111 -32.67 -26.47 -5.64
N ALA A 112 -33.56 -27.46 -5.49
CA ALA A 112 -33.36 -28.81 -6.04
C ALA A 112 -33.70 -28.91 -7.53
N GLU A 113 -34.49 -27.96 -8.03
CA GLU A 113 -35.00 -27.84 -9.39
C GLU A 113 -34.07 -27.00 -10.28
N GLY A 114 -33.06 -26.33 -9.69
CA GLY A 114 -32.13 -25.42 -10.37
C GLY A 114 -32.58 -23.95 -10.37
N GLY A 115 -33.68 -23.64 -9.69
CA GLY A 115 -34.19 -22.29 -9.50
C GLY A 115 -33.32 -21.46 -8.55
N LEU A 116 -33.08 -20.20 -8.90
CA LEU A 116 -32.37 -19.25 -8.05
C LEU A 116 -33.29 -18.79 -6.90
N LEU A 117 -32.87 -19.05 -5.66
CA LEU A 117 -33.67 -18.78 -4.46
C LEU A 117 -33.75 -17.30 -4.09
N GLU A 118 -32.70 -16.53 -4.37
CA GLU A 118 -32.64 -15.08 -4.12
C GLU A 118 -31.61 -14.39 -5.03
N GLU A 119 -31.77 -13.09 -5.26
CA GLU A 119 -30.82 -12.31 -6.06
C GLU A 119 -29.43 -12.25 -5.37
N PRO A 120 -28.31 -12.58 -6.05
CA PRO A 120 -26.99 -12.66 -5.41
C PRO A 120 -26.60 -11.37 -4.68
N ILE A 121 -26.20 -11.48 -3.40
CA ILE A 121 -25.68 -10.34 -2.64
C ILE A 121 -24.27 -10.02 -3.11
N ALA A 122 -23.96 -8.73 -3.24
CA ALA A 122 -22.68 -8.25 -3.74
C ALA A 122 -21.61 -8.18 -2.64
N TYR A 123 -20.34 -8.40 -2.99
CA TYR A 123 -19.18 -8.26 -2.09
C TYR A 123 -19.03 -6.87 -1.45
N ARG A 124 -19.75 -5.86 -1.96
CA ARG A 124 -19.78 -4.48 -1.45
C ARG A 124 -20.87 -4.25 -0.40
N ASP A 125 -21.64 -5.27 -0.05
CA ASP A 125 -22.66 -5.23 1.00
C ASP A 125 -22.03 -5.18 2.40
N ASP A 126 -22.72 -4.59 3.38
CA ASP A 126 -22.23 -4.41 4.74
C ASP A 126 -22.36 -5.67 5.63
N ARG A 127 -23.00 -6.74 5.14
CA ARG A 127 -23.31 -7.95 5.93
C ARG A 127 -22.14 -8.69 6.56
N THR A 128 -20.91 -8.53 6.07
CA THR A 128 -19.72 -9.22 6.60
C THR A 128 -18.98 -8.44 7.71
N ALA A 129 -19.51 -7.29 8.13
CA ALA A 129 -18.93 -6.50 9.22
C ALA A 129 -18.81 -7.33 10.53
N GLY A 130 -17.57 -7.55 11.00
CA GLY A 130 -17.27 -8.36 12.19
C GLY A 130 -17.21 -9.87 11.96
N GLU A 131 -17.55 -10.35 10.76
CA GLU A 131 -17.58 -11.79 10.46
C GLU A 131 -16.18 -12.37 10.21
N MET A 132 -15.19 -11.53 9.85
CA MET A 132 -13.78 -11.92 9.77
C MET A 132 -13.22 -12.30 11.15
N GLU A 133 -13.47 -11.45 12.15
CA GLU A 133 -13.08 -11.67 13.54
C GLU A 133 -13.82 -12.89 14.13
N ALA A 134 -15.11 -13.06 13.81
CA ALA A 134 -15.90 -14.21 14.23
C ALA A 134 -15.36 -15.54 13.65
N VAL A 135 -14.91 -15.53 12.39
CA VAL A 135 -14.24 -16.67 11.76
C VAL A 135 -12.85 -16.92 12.39
N PHE A 136 -12.05 -15.89 12.65
CA PHE A 136 -10.75 -16.03 13.33
C PHE A 136 -10.85 -16.59 14.74
N ALA A 137 -11.95 -16.33 15.45
CA ALA A 137 -12.23 -16.91 16.76
C ALA A 137 -12.51 -18.43 16.72
N LYS A 138 -12.94 -18.99 15.57
CA LYS A 138 -13.14 -20.43 15.34
C LYS A 138 -11.90 -21.13 14.79
N VAL A 139 -11.24 -20.50 13.81
CA VAL A 139 -10.02 -21.01 13.16
C VAL A 139 -9.04 -19.85 13.02
N GLY A 140 -7.90 -19.93 13.71
CA GLY A 140 -6.95 -18.80 13.78
C GLY A 140 -6.46 -18.34 12.40
N ARG A 141 -6.24 -17.02 12.25
CA ARG A 141 -5.82 -16.37 10.99
C ARG A 141 -4.66 -17.10 10.30
N GLU A 142 -3.60 -17.43 11.03
CA GLU A 142 -2.44 -18.15 10.45
C GLU A 142 -2.79 -19.53 9.91
N GLU A 143 -3.75 -20.24 10.55
CA GLU A 143 -4.21 -21.54 10.07
C GLU A 143 -5.07 -21.43 8.81
N ILE A 144 -5.97 -20.44 8.73
CA ILE A 144 -6.75 -20.18 7.51
C ILE A 144 -5.80 -19.87 6.35
N PHE A 145 -4.79 -19.03 6.57
CA PHE A 145 -3.79 -18.75 5.54
C PHE A 145 -3.00 -20.01 5.16
N ARG A 146 -2.58 -20.80 6.15
CA ARG A 146 -1.84 -22.06 5.92
C ARG A 146 -2.62 -23.06 5.07
N ARG A 147 -3.94 -23.11 5.21
CA ARG A 147 -4.82 -24.03 4.47
C ARG A 147 -5.14 -23.54 3.06
N THR A 148 -5.40 -22.24 2.93
CA THR A 148 -5.99 -21.68 1.70
C THR A 148 -5.00 -20.96 0.81
N GLY A 149 -3.94 -20.38 1.38
CA GLY A 149 -3.01 -19.49 0.68
C GLY A 149 -3.65 -18.16 0.21
N ILE A 150 -4.91 -17.87 0.56
CA ILE A 150 -5.67 -16.71 0.08
C ILE A 150 -5.53 -15.53 1.05
N GLN A 151 -5.37 -14.32 0.47
CA GLN A 151 -5.32 -13.05 1.22
C GLN A 151 -6.62 -12.78 2.00
N PHE A 152 -6.51 -12.00 3.07
CA PHE A 152 -7.65 -11.63 3.91
C PHE A 152 -8.32 -10.37 3.37
N LEU A 153 -9.51 -10.52 2.77
CA LEU A 153 -10.41 -9.42 2.42
C LEU A 153 -11.73 -9.63 3.14
N VAL A 154 -12.28 -8.59 3.75
CA VAL A 154 -13.50 -8.65 4.61
C VAL A 154 -14.76 -9.17 3.90
N PHE A 155 -14.71 -9.29 2.58
CA PHE A 155 -15.82 -9.73 1.74
C PHE A 155 -15.61 -11.12 1.10
N ASN A 156 -14.51 -11.84 1.39
CA ASN A 156 -14.29 -13.21 0.87
C ASN A 156 -15.48 -14.15 1.18
N THR A 157 -15.68 -15.17 0.34
CA THR A 157 -16.86 -16.05 0.38
C THR A 157 -16.99 -16.79 1.72
N ILE A 158 -15.87 -17.17 2.33
CA ILE A 158 -15.81 -17.68 3.71
C ILE A 158 -16.59 -16.81 4.73
N TYR A 159 -16.48 -15.48 4.64
CA TYR A 159 -17.17 -14.53 5.53
C TYR A 159 -18.61 -14.29 5.10
N GLN A 160 -18.86 -14.20 3.79
CA GLN A 160 -20.22 -14.07 3.25
C GLN A 160 -21.09 -15.28 3.59
N LEU A 161 -20.56 -16.50 3.46
CA LEU A 161 -21.26 -17.74 3.77
C LEU A 161 -21.41 -17.94 5.29
N HIS A 162 -20.42 -17.53 6.09
CA HIS A 162 -20.54 -17.52 7.56
C HIS A 162 -21.66 -16.56 8.03
N ALA A 163 -21.75 -15.36 7.43
CA ALA A 163 -22.84 -14.42 7.67
C ALA A 163 -24.21 -15.03 7.31
N HIS A 164 -24.31 -15.66 6.13
CA HIS A 164 -25.53 -16.35 5.69
C HIS A 164 -25.96 -17.49 6.62
N VAL A 165 -25.02 -18.34 7.05
CA VAL A 165 -25.32 -19.42 8.01
C VAL A 165 -25.80 -18.84 9.36
N ARG A 166 -25.24 -17.72 9.82
CA ARG A 166 -25.69 -17.00 11.03
C ARG A 166 -27.07 -16.35 10.89
N GLN A 167 -27.41 -15.85 9.70
CA GLN A 167 -28.69 -15.21 9.40
C GLN A 167 -29.80 -16.23 9.09
N GLY A 168 -29.42 -17.44 8.70
CA GLY A 168 -30.29 -18.51 8.22
C GLY A 168 -30.25 -18.58 6.69
N LEU A 169 -29.79 -19.72 6.16
CA LEU A 169 -29.81 -19.96 4.72
C LEU A 169 -31.26 -20.09 4.20
N PRO A 170 -31.54 -19.67 2.95
CA PRO A 170 -32.84 -19.90 2.32
C PRO A 170 -33.26 -21.38 2.37
N ALA A 171 -34.53 -21.62 2.71
CA ALA A 171 -35.07 -22.97 2.77
C ALA A 171 -35.00 -23.64 1.40
N GLY A 172 -34.60 -24.91 1.36
CA GLY A 172 -34.50 -25.69 0.13
C GLY A 172 -33.18 -25.60 -0.64
N VAL A 173 -32.21 -24.79 -0.19
CA VAL A 173 -30.89 -24.69 -0.85
C VAL A 173 -30.20 -26.04 -1.05
N ARG A 174 -29.76 -26.31 -2.29
CA ARG A 174 -29.02 -27.52 -2.70
C ARG A 174 -27.68 -27.25 -3.36
N ARG A 175 -27.50 -26.09 -3.98
CA ARG A 175 -26.26 -25.75 -4.71
C ARG A 175 -25.90 -24.29 -4.53
N LEU A 176 -24.62 -24.03 -4.30
CA LEU A 176 -24.00 -22.71 -4.42
C LEU A 176 -23.22 -22.70 -5.73
N LEU A 177 -23.38 -21.66 -6.55
CA LEU A 177 -22.59 -21.44 -7.75
C LEU A 177 -22.01 -20.02 -7.72
N MET A 178 -20.75 -19.85 -8.10
CA MET A 178 -20.15 -18.53 -8.32
C MET A 178 -20.90 -17.83 -9.47
N ILE A 179 -20.83 -16.50 -9.56
CA ILE A 179 -21.53 -15.74 -10.63
C ILE A 179 -21.38 -16.30 -12.07
N PRO A 180 -20.20 -16.70 -12.57
CA PRO A 180 -20.08 -17.20 -13.94
C PRO A 180 -20.58 -18.64 -14.07
N ASP A 181 -20.41 -19.47 -13.03
CA ASP A 181 -20.94 -20.83 -12.98
C ASP A 181 -22.49 -20.82 -12.95
N LEU A 182 -23.10 -19.83 -12.26
CA LEU A 182 -24.54 -19.55 -12.30
C LEU A 182 -25.01 -19.17 -13.71
N CYS A 183 -24.18 -18.44 -14.47
CA CYS A 183 -24.45 -18.17 -15.87
C CYS A 183 -24.34 -19.43 -16.74
N HIS A 184 -23.37 -20.31 -16.49
CA HIS A 184 -23.27 -21.61 -17.17
C HIS A 184 -24.43 -22.54 -16.79
N HIS A 185 -24.94 -22.48 -15.56
CA HIS A 185 -26.16 -23.19 -15.16
C HIS A 185 -27.35 -22.74 -15.98
N HIS A 186 -27.59 -21.42 -16.10
CA HIS A 186 -28.63 -20.89 -17.00
C HIS A 186 -28.45 -21.36 -18.44
N LEU A 187 -27.21 -21.35 -18.96
CA LEU A 187 -26.94 -21.72 -20.35
C LEU A 187 -27.03 -23.21 -20.65
N CYS A 188 -26.60 -24.12 -19.78
CA CYS A 188 -26.52 -25.57 -20.07
C CYS A 188 -26.87 -26.52 -18.92
N GLY A 189 -27.43 -26.02 -17.81
CA GLY A 189 -27.80 -26.82 -16.63
C GLY A 189 -26.61 -27.32 -15.80
N SER A 190 -25.38 -26.85 -16.06
CA SER A 190 -24.20 -27.31 -15.31
C SER A 190 -24.29 -26.94 -13.82
N THR A 191 -23.77 -27.81 -12.95
CA THR A 191 -23.72 -27.58 -11.49
C THR A 191 -22.30 -27.69 -10.92
N SER A 192 -21.30 -27.70 -11.79
CA SER A 192 -19.89 -27.60 -11.41
C SER A 192 -19.49 -26.14 -11.16
N GLY A 193 -18.47 -25.92 -10.34
CA GLY A 193 -17.86 -24.61 -10.12
C GLY A 193 -16.42 -24.61 -10.60
N GLU A 194 -15.97 -23.58 -11.31
CA GLU A 194 -14.63 -23.59 -11.91
C GLU A 194 -13.52 -23.18 -10.92
N TYR A 195 -12.40 -23.91 -10.95
CA TYR A 195 -11.26 -23.80 -10.04
C TYR A 195 -10.70 -22.38 -9.85
N THR A 196 -10.47 -21.60 -10.91
CA THR A 196 -9.85 -20.27 -10.78
C THR A 196 -10.72 -19.34 -9.96
N ASN A 197 -12.04 -19.41 -10.12
CA ASN A 197 -12.96 -18.60 -9.35
C ASN A 197 -13.27 -19.19 -7.98
N ALA A 198 -13.43 -20.51 -7.88
CA ALA A 198 -13.55 -21.21 -6.60
C ALA A 198 -12.38 -20.90 -5.66
N SER A 199 -11.16 -20.71 -6.17
CA SER A 199 -10.00 -20.32 -5.36
C SER A 199 -10.17 -18.98 -4.62
N THR A 200 -10.95 -18.04 -5.16
CA THR A 200 -11.22 -16.73 -4.54
C THR A 200 -12.04 -16.84 -3.25
N THR A 201 -12.68 -17.99 -3.00
CA THR A 201 -13.60 -18.19 -1.87
C THR A 201 -12.94 -18.20 -0.50
N GLN A 202 -11.62 -18.47 -0.44
CA GLN A 202 -10.90 -18.82 0.79
C GLN A 202 -11.47 -20.09 1.48
N LEU A 203 -12.05 -21.01 0.70
CA LEU A 203 -12.54 -22.33 1.13
C LEU A 203 -11.89 -23.52 0.39
N LEU A 204 -11.01 -23.25 -0.58
CA LEU A 204 -10.16 -24.28 -1.22
C LEU A 204 -8.88 -24.50 -0.41
N ASP A 205 -8.40 -25.73 -0.43
CA ASP A 205 -7.05 -26.10 -0.01
C ASP A 205 -6.03 -25.66 -1.08
N ALA A 206 -4.94 -25.03 -0.61
CA ALA A 206 -3.90 -24.42 -1.45
C ALA A 206 -3.18 -25.42 -2.36
N ASP A 207 -2.98 -26.67 -1.89
CA ASP A 207 -2.22 -27.70 -2.59
C ASP A 207 -3.13 -28.67 -3.36
N ARG A 208 -4.27 -29.05 -2.77
CA ARG A 208 -5.15 -30.11 -3.28
C ARG A 208 -6.10 -29.68 -4.40
N ARG A 209 -6.26 -28.38 -4.66
CA ARG A 209 -7.20 -27.80 -5.65
C ARG A 209 -8.67 -28.26 -5.47
N ALA A 210 -9.02 -28.58 -4.23
CA ALA A 210 -10.34 -29.04 -3.80
C ALA A 210 -10.76 -28.27 -2.54
N TRP A 211 -12.04 -28.32 -2.20
CA TRP A 211 -12.56 -27.74 -0.96
C TRP A 211 -11.81 -28.28 0.28
N ASP A 212 -11.46 -27.41 1.23
CA ASP A 212 -10.92 -27.86 2.53
C ASP A 212 -12.09 -28.23 3.46
N ASP A 213 -12.54 -29.48 3.33
CA ASP A 213 -13.63 -30.06 4.13
C ASP A 213 -13.42 -29.90 5.66
N GLU A 214 -12.17 -29.87 6.14
CA GLU A 214 -11.87 -29.69 7.57
C GLU A 214 -12.08 -28.22 8.00
N LEU A 215 -11.63 -27.26 7.18
CA LEU A 215 -11.88 -25.83 7.41
C LEU A 215 -13.38 -25.53 7.37
N ILE A 216 -14.07 -26.02 6.35
CA ILE A 216 -15.52 -25.87 6.14
C ILE A 216 -16.28 -26.45 7.34
N GLY A 217 -15.95 -27.67 7.76
CA GLY A 217 -16.55 -28.32 8.93
C GLY A 217 -16.31 -27.57 10.24
N ARG A 218 -15.08 -27.11 10.50
CA ARG A 218 -14.73 -26.35 11.73
C ARG A 218 -15.42 -24.99 11.82
N LEU A 219 -15.76 -24.39 10.67
CA LEU A 219 -16.51 -23.13 10.63
C LEU A 219 -18.03 -23.35 10.74
N GLY A 220 -18.52 -24.57 10.51
CA GLY A 220 -19.94 -24.91 10.47
C GLY A 220 -20.60 -24.49 9.16
N LEU A 221 -19.87 -24.52 8.06
CA LEU A 221 -20.37 -24.15 6.72
C LEU A 221 -20.89 -25.39 5.98
N PRO A 222 -21.97 -25.28 5.18
CA PRO A 222 -22.56 -26.41 4.47
C PRO A 222 -21.64 -26.90 3.33
N ARG A 223 -21.02 -28.06 3.50
CA ARG A 223 -20.13 -28.64 2.46
C ARG A 223 -20.92 -29.15 1.26
N GLU A 224 -22.11 -29.65 1.50
CA GLU A 224 -22.98 -30.33 0.53
C GLU A 224 -23.48 -29.42 -0.59
N ILE A 225 -23.65 -28.11 -0.33
CA ILE A 225 -24.05 -27.14 -1.35
C ILE A 225 -22.89 -26.70 -2.25
N LEU A 226 -21.63 -26.89 -1.84
CA LEU A 226 -20.48 -26.49 -2.64
C LEU A 226 -20.29 -27.44 -3.85
N PRO A 227 -20.05 -26.90 -5.05
CA PRO A 227 -20.10 -27.67 -6.30
C PRO A 227 -18.87 -28.57 -6.50
N GLU A 228 -18.95 -29.50 -7.45
CA GLU A 228 -17.76 -30.21 -7.94
C GLU A 228 -16.85 -29.23 -8.70
N ILE A 229 -15.53 -29.31 -8.47
CA ILE A 229 -14.56 -28.41 -9.11
C ILE A 229 -14.28 -28.83 -10.56
N ALA A 230 -14.59 -27.94 -11.50
CA ALA A 230 -14.19 -28.04 -12.89
C ALA A 230 -12.86 -27.33 -13.15
N THR A 231 -12.08 -27.81 -14.13
CA THR A 231 -10.87 -27.13 -14.61
C THR A 231 -11.17 -26.18 -15.78
N PRO A 232 -10.37 -25.12 -15.99
CA PRO A 232 -10.44 -24.28 -17.18
C PRO A 232 -10.34 -25.11 -18.46
N GLY A 233 -11.16 -24.76 -19.46
CA GLY A 233 -11.25 -25.44 -20.75
C GLY A 233 -12.22 -26.62 -20.79
N ARG A 234 -12.86 -27.00 -19.67
CA ARG A 234 -13.85 -28.10 -19.65
C ARG A 234 -15.11 -27.72 -20.43
N GLU A 235 -15.55 -28.60 -21.32
CA GLU A 235 -16.89 -28.53 -21.93
C GLU A 235 -17.93 -28.92 -20.86
N LEU A 236 -18.81 -27.98 -20.50
CA LEU A 236 -19.83 -28.15 -19.46
C LEU A 236 -21.12 -28.76 -20.01
N GLY A 237 -21.36 -28.62 -21.32
CA GLY A 237 -22.55 -29.13 -22.00
C GLY A 237 -22.86 -28.34 -23.27
N ARG A 238 -24.09 -28.49 -23.76
CA ARG A 238 -24.65 -27.69 -24.85
C ARG A 238 -25.70 -26.74 -24.31
N LEU A 239 -25.93 -25.64 -25.02
CA LEU A 239 -26.98 -24.68 -24.74
C LEU A 239 -28.33 -25.40 -24.55
N GLN A 240 -29.12 -25.04 -23.51
CA GLN A 240 -30.40 -25.71 -23.22
C GLN A 240 -31.37 -25.65 -24.43
N PRO A 241 -32.20 -26.68 -24.69
CA PRO A 241 -33.06 -26.75 -25.89
C PRO A 241 -33.94 -25.51 -26.11
N GLU A 242 -34.52 -24.97 -25.04
CA GLU A 242 -35.37 -23.78 -25.01
C GLU A 242 -34.58 -22.53 -25.42
N LEU A 243 -33.30 -22.47 -25.05
CA LEU A 243 -32.38 -21.40 -25.43
C LEU A 243 -31.89 -21.55 -26.88
N GLN A 244 -31.63 -22.77 -27.36
CA GLN A 244 -31.18 -23.00 -28.74
C GLN A 244 -32.15 -22.39 -29.76
N GLY A 245 -33.45 -22.67 -29.61
CA GLY A 245 -34.49 -22.09 -30.47
C GLY A 245 -34.65 -20.59 -30.29
N ARG A 246 -34.68 -20.10 -29.04
CA ARG A 246 -34.91 -18.67 -28.70
C ARG A 246 -33.73 -17.75 -29.07
N LEU A 247 -32.52 -18.29 -29.12
CA LEU A 247 -31.30 -17.52 -29.43
C LEU A 247 -30.76 -17.76 -30.86
N GLY A 248 -31.32 -18.73 -31.60
CA GLY A 248 -30.87 -19.09 -32.94
C GLY A 248 -29.50 -19.79 -32.97
N ALA A 249 -29.13 -20.47 -31.88
CA ALA A 249 -27.78 -21.02 -31.65
C ALA A 249 -27.81 -22.56 -31.46
N PRO A 250 -28.27 -23.34 -32.45
CA PRO A 250 -28.37 -24.79 -32.32
C PRO A 250 -27.00 -25.44 -32.12
N GLY A 251 -26.92 -26.38 -31.17
CA GLY A 251 -25.70 -27.15 -30.89
C GLY A 251 -24.55 -26.38 -30.22
N LEU A 252 -24.71 -25.08 -29.93
CA LEU A 252 -23.69 -24.23 -29.28
C LEU A 252 -23.17 -24.87 -27.99
N ARG A 253 -21.85 -25.01 -27.87
CA ARG A 253 -21.19 -25.66 -26.73
C ARG A 253 -20.85 -24.63 -25.64
N VAL A 254 -21.07 -24.98 -24.38
CA VAL A 254 -20.73 -24.14 -23.23
C VAL A 254 -19.42 -24.65 -22.62
N ILE A 255 -18.42 -23.78 -22.56
CA ILE A 255 -17.08 -24.08 -22.05
C ILE A 255 -16.85 -23.25 -20.79
N ALA A 256 -16.27 -23.84 -19.75
CA ALA A 256 -15.74 -23.08 -18.61
C ALA A 256 -14.37 -22.47 -19.01
N PRO A 257 -14.21 -21.14 -19.17
CA PRO A 257 -12.89 -20.52 -19.25
C PRO A 257 -12.18 -20.56 -17.88
N ALA A 258 -11.12 -19.78 -17.68
CA ALA A 258 -10.75 -19.36 -16.33
C ALA A 258 -11.82 -18.35 -15.87
N THR A 259 -12.82 -18.79 -15.11
CA THR A 259 -14.07 -18.02 -14.92
C THR A 259 -13.91 -16.82 -14.00
N HIS A 260 -12.80 -16.71 -13.27
CA HIS A 260 -12.40 -15.45 -12.67
C HIS A 260 -11.84 -14.52 -13.76
N ASP A 261 -12.39 -13.31 -13.90
CA ASP A 261 -12.00 -12.29 -14.88
C ASP A 261 -10.48 -12.06 -14.92
N THR A 262 -9.84 -12.01 -13.76
CA THR A 262 -8.39 -11.84 -13.61
C THR A 262 -7.63 -13.11 -14.01
N GLY A 263 -8.22 -14.29 -13.82
CA GLY A 263 -7.72 -15.54 -14.36
C GLY A 263 -7.68 -15.55 -15.88
N SER A 264 -8.78 -15.11 -16.52
CA SER A 264 -8.85 -14.97 -17.99
C SER A 264 -7.92 -13.87 -18.51
N ALA A 265 -7.81 -12.72 -17.84
CA ALA A 265 -6.88 -11.65 -18.21
C ALA A 265 -5.40 -12.10 -18.15
N VAL A 266 -5.02 -12.87 -17.12
CA VAL A 266 -3.67 -13.44 -17.01
C VAL A 266 -3.43 -14.49 -18.10
N ALA A 267 -4.39 -15.39 -18.36
CA ALA A 267 -4.29 -16.39 -19.43
C ALA A 267 -4.16 -15.76 -20.84
N GLY A 268 -4.76 -14.59 -21.05
CA GLY A 268 -4.59 -13.79 -22.27
C GLY A 268 -3.31 -12.97 -22.35
N THR A 269 -2.49 -12.94 -21.28
CA THR A 269 -1.24 -12.18 -21.24
C THR A 269 -0.08 -13.03 -21.80
N PRO A 270 0.79 -12.50 -22.68
CA PRO A 270 1.91 -13.25 -23.27
C PRO A 270 3.10 -13.38 -22.29
N LEU A 271 2.84 -13.98 -21.12
CA LEU A 271 3.82 -14.13 -20.04
C LEU A 271 4.99 -15.04 -20.42
N ARG A 272 6.14 -14.74 -19.82
CA ARG A 272 7.39 -15.49 -19.94
C ARG A 272 8.00 -15.63 -18.55
N GLU A 273 8.94 -16.56 -18.41
CA GLU A 273 9.70 -16.72 -17.17
C GLU A 273 10.33 -15.37 -16.72
N GLY A 274 10.16 -15.04 -15.43
CA GLY A 274 10.63 -13.78 -14.84
C GLY A 274 9.76 -12.54 -15.12
N TRP A 275 8.64 -12.67 -15.85
CA TRP A 275 7.69 -11.58 -16.06
C TRP A 275 6.69 -11.48 -14.89
N ALA A 276 6.17 -10.27 -14.66
CA ALA A 276 5.05 -9.99 -13.78
C ALA A 276 3.93 -9.31 -14.59
N TYR A 277 2.69 -9.48 -14.18
CA TYR A 277 1.53 -8.81 -14.76
C TYR A 277 0.99 -7.71 -13.83
N VAL A 278 0.30 -6.76 -14.45
CA VAL A 278 -0.55 -5.77 -13.78
C VAL A 278 -1.90 -5.79 -14.49
N SER A 279 -2.86 -6.54 -13.94
CA SER A 279 -4.26 -6.43 -14.39
C SER A 279 -4.81 -5.11 -13.84
N SER A 280 -5.23 -4.18 -14.70
CA SER A 280 -5.56 -2.81 -14.30
C SER A 280 -6.97 -2.41 -14.70
N GLY A 281 -7.94 -2.74 -13.85
CA GLY A 281 -9.32 -2.26 -13.91
C GLY A 281 -9.66 -1.35 -12.73
N THR A 282 -10.91 -1.44 -12.26
CA THR A 282 -11.39 -0.82 -11.00
C THR A 282 -10.47 -1.19 -9.84
N TRP A 283 -10.15 -2.48 -9.72
CA TRP A 283 -9.03 -3.00 -8.93
C TRP A 283 -7.80 -3.15 -9.81
N SER A 284 -6.61 -2.99 -9.23
CA SER A 284 -5.37 -3.37 -9.88
C SER A 284 -4.79 -4.58 -9.15
N LEU A 285 -4.41 -5.62 -9.90
CA LEU A 285 -3.83 -6.84 -9.35
C LEU A 285 -2.42 -7.01 -9.92
N VAL A 286 -1.43 -6.98 -9.04
CA VAL A 286 0.00 -7.12 -9.42
C VAL A 286 0.49 -8.46 -8.94
N GLY A 287 1.05 -9.26 -9.85
CA GLY A 287 1.47 -10.61 -9.53
C GLY A 287 2.34 -11.29 -10.58
N VAL A 288 2.62 -12.55 -10.31
CA VAL A 288 3.36 -13.49 -11.17
C VAL A 288 2.57 -14.80 -11.27
N GLU A 289 2.84 -15.61 -12.30
CA GLU A 289 2.42 -17.01 -12.31
C GLU A 289 3.49 -17.89 -11.67
N ILE A 290 3.07 -18.87 -10.86
CA ILE A 290 3.92 -19.87 -10.21
C ILE A 290 3.26 -21.25 -10.20
N ASP A 291 4.04 -22.32 -10.04
CA ASP A 291 3.54 -23.71 -10.12
C ASP A 291 3.04 -24.29 -8.79
N ARG A 292 3.42 -23.69 -7.65
CA ARG A 292 3.11 -24.16 -6.29
C ARG A 292 2.80 -22.97 -5.38
N PRO A 293 1.90 -23.11 -4.39
CA PRO A 293 1.49 -21.99 -3.56
C PRO A 293 2.61 -21.58 -2.60
N LEU A 294 2.81 -20.28 -2.42
CA LEU A 294 3.73 -19.70 -1.44
C LEU A 294 2.98 -19.47 -0.13
N VAL A 295 3.08 -20.42 0.79
CA VAL A 295 2.35 -20.43 2.06
C VAL A 295 3.34 -20.35 3.23
N ASN A 296 3.61 -19.14 3.72
CA ASN A 296 4.46 -18.90 4.89
C ASN A 296 4.10 -17.59 5.60
N GLN A 297 4.67 -17.34 6.78
CA GLN A 297 4.37 -16.16 7.61
C GLN A 297 4.67 -14.82 6.91
N ASN A 298 5.72 -14.72 6.09
CA ASN A 298 6.05 -13.48 5.40
C ASN A 298 4.99 -13.13 4.36
N VAL A 299 4.53 -14.13 3.60
CA VAL A 299 3.43 -13.97 2.63
C VAL A 299 2.13 -13.60 3.34
N ALA A 300 1.82 -14.27 4.46
CA ALA A 300 0.63 -14.02 5.27
C ALA A 300 0.59 -12.59 5.86
N ARG A 301 1.72 -12.13 6.42
CA ARG A 301 1.87 -10.77 6.96
C ARG A 301 1.75 -9.71 5.87
N ALA A 302 2.37 -9.94 4.72
CA ALA A 302 2.29 -9.02 3.59
C ALA A 302 0.95 -9.08 2.83
N ASN A 303 0.03 -9.98 3.21
CA ASN A 303 -1.31 -10.17 2.63
C ASN A 303 -1.30 -10.38 1.11
N PHE A 304 -0.39 -11.23 0.61
CA PHE A 304 -0.44 -11.76 -0.75
C PHE A 304 -1.40 -12.96 -0.83
N THR A 305 -1.86 -13.28 -2.04
CA THR A 305 -2.79 -14.39 -2.31
C THR A 305 -2.20 -15.37 -3.32
N ASN A 306 -2.63 -16.63 -3.25
CA ASN A 306 -2.30 -17.73 -4.17
C ASN A 306 -3.57 -18.19 -4.89
N GLU A 307 -4.09 -17.41 -5.82
CA GLU A 307 -5.31 -17.77 -6.54
C GLU A 307 -5.04 -18.79 -7.67
N GLY A 308 -6.06 -19.55 -8.07
CA GLY A 308 -5.99 -20.47 -9.20
C GLY A 308 -5.76 -19.75 -10.54
N GLY A 309 -4.86 -20.28 -11.36
CA GLY A 309 -4.60 -19.85 -12.74
C GLY A 309 -5.07 -20.86 -13.80
N ALA A 310 -4.98 -20.45 -15.06
CA ALA A 310 -5.26 -21.33 -16.20
C ALA A 310 -4.16 -22.39 -16.35
N HIS A 311 -4.42 -23.46 -17.12
CA HIS A 311 -3.45 -24.53 -17.40
C HIS A 311 -2.79 -25.19 -16.16
N GLY A 312 -3.38 -25.00 -14.98
CA GLY A 312 -2.84 -25.52 -13.73
C GLY A 312 -1.72 -24.69 -13.11
N THR A 313 -1.59 -23.41 -13.46
CA THR A 313 -0.74 -22.45 -12.74
C THR A 313 -1.46 -21.90 -11.49
N LEU A 314 -0.73 -21.14 -10.68
CA LEU A 314 -1.24 -20.29 -9.62
C LEU A 314 -0.86 -18.83 -9.89
N ARG A 315 -1.78 -17.92 -9.62
CA ARG A 315 -1.63 -16.47 -9.70
C ARG A 315 -1.25 -15.94 -8.32
N PHE A 316 0.06 -15.79 -8.10
CA PHE A 316 0.60 -15.19 -6.89
C PHE A 316 0.61 -13.67 -7.00
N LEU A 317 -0.33 -13.02 -6.32
CA LEU A 317 -0.60 -11.59 -6.51
C LEU A 317 -0.94 -10.87 -5.21
N LYS A 318 -1.04 -9.55 -5.30
CA LYS A 318 -1.63 -8.71 -4.26
C LYS A 318 -2.63 -7.73 -4.88
N ASN A 319 -3.77 -7.55 -4.23
CA ASN A 319 -4.72 -6.51 -4.60
C ASN A 319 -4.14 -5.15 -4.20
N VAL A 320 -4.16 -4.21 -5.15
CA VAL A 320 -3.86 -2.80 -4.91
C VAL A 320 -5.02 -1.96 -5.43
N MET A 321 -5.21 -0.78 -4.82
CA MET A 321 -6.27 0.13 -5.23
C MET A 321 -6.02 0.59 -6.67
N GLY A 322 -6.94 0.25 -7.57
CA GLY A 322 -6.78 0.45 -9.01
C GLY A 322 -7.35 1.78 -9.49
N LEU A 323 -7.88 1.78 -10.71
CA LEU A 323 -8.45 2.98 -11.34
C LEU A 323 -9.73 3.46 -10.66
N TRP A 324 -10.28 2.76 -9.67
CA TRP A 324 -11.44 3.20 -8.87
C TRP A 324 -11.29 4.62 -8.30
N ILE A 325 -10.09 5.00 -7.85
CA ILE A 325 -9.83 6.38 -7.37
C ILE A 325 -10.07 7.38 -8.51
N LEU A 326 -9.50 7.11 -9.69
CA LEU A 326 -9.66 7.97 -10.87
C LEU A 326 -11.12 8.01 -11.35
N GLU A 327 -11.83 6.89 -11.37
CA GLU A 327 -13.24 6.83 -11.72
C GLU A 327 -14.11 7.62 -10.73
N SER A 328 -13.76 7.60 -9.44
CA SER A 328 -14.44 8.37 -8.40
C SER A 328 -14.19 9.87 -8.56
N CYS A 329 -12.94 10.28 -8.79
CA CYS A 329 -12.61 11.67 -9.14
C CYS A 329 -13.35 12.13 -10.41
N ARG A 330 -13.45 11.29 -11.45
CA ARG A 330 -14.17 11.65 -12.68
C ARG A 330 -15.68 11.81 -12.47
N LYS A 331 -16.30 11.03 -11.59
CA LYS A 331 -17.71 11.23 -11.18
C LYS A 331 -17.89 12.55 -10.44
N GLU A 332 -17.06 12.81 -9.44
CA GLU A 332 -17.05 14.06 -8.67
C GLU A 332 -16.83 15.30 -9.56
N TRP A 333 -15.91 15.23 -10.53
CA TRP A 333 -15.69 16.32 -11.48
C TRP A 333 -16.87 16.51 -12.42
N ALA A 334 -17.51 15.43 -12.91
CA ALA A 334 -18.71 15.52 -13.72
C ALA A 334 -19.88 16.17 -12.95
N GLU A 335 -20.08 15.82 -11.68
CA GLU A 335 -21.06 16.45 -10.79
C GLU A 335 -20.78 17.95 -10.57
N ARG A 336 -19.50 18.37 -10.66
CA ARG A 336 -19.07 19.79 -10.59
C ARG A 336 -19.01 20.49 -11.96
N GLY A 337 -19.55 19.89 -13.03
CA GLY A 337 -19.54 20.45 -14.38
C GLY A 337 -18.18 20.40 -15.10
N LEU A 338 -17.20 19.72 -14.51
CA LEU A 338 -15.84 19.49 -15.02
C LEU A 338 -15.72 18.09 -15.64
N ALA A 339 -16.73 17.66 -16.41
CA ALA A 339 -16.72 16.36 -17.06
C ALA A 339 -15.56 16.25 -18.06
N MET A 340 -14.56 15.41 -17.77
CA MET A 340 -13.43 15.12 -18.66
C MET A 340 -13.49 13.66 -19.14
N ASP A 341 -13.33 13.46 -20.44
CA ASP A 341 -13.01 12.16 -21.02
C ASP A 341 -11.56 11.73 -20.68
N TYR A 342 -11.23 10.47 -20.95
CA TYR A 342 -9.89 9.95 -20.67
C TYR A 342 -8.80 10.60 -21.54
N ALA A 343 -9.10 11.01 -22.77
CA ALA A 343 -8.10 11.58 -23.68
C ALA A 343 -7.64 12.95 -23.18
N ARG A 344 -8.58 13.87 -22.93
CA ARG A 344 -8.31 15.19 -22.33
C ARG A 344 -7.64 15.10 -20.97
N LEU A 345 -7.98 14.08 -20.18
CA LEU A 345 -7.34 13.87 -18.88
C LEU A 345 -5.87 13.45 -19.05
N LEU A 346 -5.59 12.50 -19.93
CA LEU A 346 -4.23 12.02 -20.22
C LEU A 346 -3.38 13.11 -20.87
N GLU A 347 -3.95 13.91 -21.78
CA GLU A 347 -3.32 15.11 -22.34
C GLU A 347 -2.99 16.13 -21.25
N ALA A 348 -3.95 16.45 -20.37
CA ALA A 348 -3.73 17.38 -19.27
C ALA A 348 -2.62 16.87 -18.32
N VAL A 349 -2.61 15.58 -17.98
CA VAL A 349 -1.57 14.95 -17.14
C VAL A 349 -0.20 14.92 -17.83
N ALA A 350 -0.15 14.68 -19.15
CA ALA A 350 1.08 14.72 -19.94
C ALA A 350 1.63 16.15 -20.09
N ALA A 351 0.75 17.14 -20.14
CA ALA A 351 1.10 18.56 -20.15
C ALA A 351 1.53 19.10 -18.77
N VAL A 352 1.32 18.35 -17.68
CA VAL A 352 1.96 18.67 -16.39
C VAL A 352 3.44 18.28 -16.48
N PRO A 353 4.40 19.23 -16.43
CA PRO A 353 5.81 18.90 -16.41
C PRO A 353 6.11 17.98 -15.22
N PRO A 354 7.03 17.01 -15.35
CA PRO A 354 7.31 16.06 -14.29
C PRO A 354 7.67 16.80 -13.01
N ALA A 355 6.83 16.63 -11.98
CA ALA A 355 7.07 17.19 -10.67
C ALA A 355 8.29 16.49 -10.04
N LEU A 356 9.47 17.04 -10.33
CA LEU A 356 10.54 17.04 -9.34
C LEU A 356 9.94 17.63 -8.05
N PRO A 357 10.22 17.06 -6.87
CA PRO A 357 9.93 17.76 -5.62
C PRO A 357 10.77 19.03 -5.60
N GLN A 358 10.16 20.15 -5.99
CA GLN A 358 10.82 21.44 -5.85
C GLN A 358 10.95 21.73 -4.35
N PRO A 359 12.13 22.18 -3.89
CA PRO A 359 12.22 22.73 -2.55
C PRO A 359 11.24 23.90 -2.47
N ALA A 360 10.48 23.99 -1.39
CA ALA A 360 9.63 25.14 -1.15
C ALA A 360 10.55 26.36 -0.93
N GLU A 361 10.67 27.20 -1.95
CA GLU A 361 11.34 28.50 -1.81
C GLU A 361 10.58 29.31 -0.76
N HIS A 362 11.24 29.47 0.39
CA HIS A 362 10.77 30.31 1.49
C HIS A 362 10.85 31.77 1.01
N ASP A 363 9.72 32.33 0.60
CA ASP A 363 9.63 33.77 0.38
C ASP A 363 9.79 34.49 1.74
N ARG A 364 10.87 35.24 1.87
CA ARG A 364 11.26 35.89 3.13
C ARG A 364 10.61 37.26 3.25
N GLY A 365 9.33 37.29 3.64
CA GLY A 365 8.61 38.51 4.01
C GLY A 365 8.50 38.68 5.53
N ALA A 366 9.17 39.69 6.09
CA ALA A 366 9.00 40.11 7.49
C ALA A 366 7.72 40.97 7.68
N PRO A 367 7.20 41.14 8.91
CA PRO A 367 5.77 41.43 9.13
C PRO A 367 5.38 42.92 9.05
N GLY A 368 4.12 43.17 8.69
CA GLY A 368 3.43 44.45 8.84
C GLY A 368 2.14 44.29 9.65
N GLU A 369 1.88 45.22 10.58
CA GLU A 369 0.77 45.16 11.56
C GLU A 369 -0.62 45.51 10.98
N PRO A 370 -1.72 45.13 11.68
CA PRO A 370 -3.05 45.08 11.09
C PRO A 370 -3.83 46.41 11.08
N GLY A 371 -4.28 46.82 9.88
CA GLY A 371 -5.26 47.89 9.68
C GLY A 371 -6.69 47.36 9.52
N ARG A 372 -7.68 48.14 9.97
CA ARG A 372 -9.11 47.77 10.00
C ARG A 372 -9.85 48.00 8.66
N ASP A 373 -11.09 47.51 8.67
CA ASP A 373 -12.28 47.98 7.92
C ASP A 373 -12.55 47.44 6.51
N GLY A 374 -13.86 47.27 6.22
CA GLY A 374 -14.39 47.40 4.86
C GLY A 374 -15.08 46.16 4.29
N ALA A 375 -16.41 46.10 4.39
CA ALA A 375 -17.22 45.07 3.75
C ALA A 375 -17.24 45.21 2.20
N GLY A 376 -17.04 44.07 1.53
CA GLY A 376 -17.80 43.61 0.35
C GLY A 376 -17.94 44.52 -0.88
N ALA A 377 -17.22 44.15 -1.95
CA ALA A 377 -17.62 44.42 -3.34
C ALA A 377 -17.43 43.15 -4.20
N PRO A 378 -18.32 42.86 -5.18
CA PRO A 378 -18.27 41.60 -5.94
C PRO A 378 -17.26 41.65 -7.10
N PRO A 379 -16.58 40.53 -7.42
CA PRO A 379 -15.80 40.45 -8.65
C PRO A 379 -16.73 40.34 -9.87
N GLY A 380 -16.46 41.13 -10.91
CA GLY A 380 -17.12 41.03 -12.21
C GLY A 380 -16.77 39.74 -12.99
N PRO A 381 -17.23 39.60 -14.24
CA PRO A 381 -17.06 38.38 -15.03
C PRO A 381 -15.62 38.19 -15.51
N GLY A 382 -14.74 37.77 -14.59
CA GLY A 382 -13.39 37.31 -14.87
C GLY A 382 -13.38 35.86 -15.35
N SER A 383 -12.57 35.59 -16.38
CA SER A 383 -12.33 34.25 -16.94
C SER A 383 -12.06 33.18 -15.87
N PRO A 384 -12.59 31.95 -16.00
CA PRO A 384 -12.37 30.89 -15.02
C PRO A 384 -10.88 30.52 -14.93
N ARG A 385 -10.21 30.96 -13.86
CA ARG A 385 -8.90 30.43 -13.47
C ARG A 385 -9.09 28.96 -13.09
N GLN A 386 -8.68 28.06 -13.98
CA GLN A 386 -8.75 26.62 -13.75
C GLN A 386 -7.94 26.24 -12.50
N GLY A 387 -8.64 25.79 -11.46
CA GLY A 387 -8.03 25.17 -10.29
C GLY A 387 -7.32 23.88 -10.71
N ARG A 388 -6.00 23.83 -10.56
CA ARG A 388 -5.16 22.70 -10.97
C ARG A 388 -5.30 21.55 -9.97
N SER A 389 -6.12 20.53 -10.27
CA SER A 389 -6.05 19.24 -9.56
C SER A 389 -4.85 18.43 -10.04
N ARG A 390 -4.00 17.97 -9.11
CA ARG A 390 -2.82 17.15 -9.40
C ARG A 390 -3.13 15.67 -9.16
N LEU A 391 -3.36 14.90 -10.21
CA LEU A 391 -3.51 13.44 -10.10
C LEU A 391 -2.21 12.77 -9.62
N PRO A 392 -2.28 11.76 -8.72
CA PRO A 392 -1.10 11.04 -8.26
C PRO A 392 -0.54 10.11 -9.35
N ARG A 393 0.80 10.05 -9.46
CA ARG A 393 1.51 9.07 -10.31
C ARG A 393 1.74 7.79 -9.52
N PHE A 394 1.20 6.67 -9.97
CA PHE A 394 1.51 5.34 -9.43
C PHE A 394 2.64 4.69 -10.22
N ALA A 395 3.72 4.32 -9.53
CA ALA A 395 4.81 3.52 -10.07
C ALA A 395 5.16 2.41 -9.08
N LEU A 396 4.65 1.21 -9.33
CA LEU A 396 4.91 0.03 -8.49
C LEU A 396 6.20 -0.65 -8.97
N ARG A 397 7.19 -0.79 -8.07
CA ARG A 397 8.38 -1.63 -8.30
C ARG A 397 8.19 -2.95 -7.58
N PHE A 398 8.01 -4.03 -8.34
CA PHE A 398 8.02 -5.40 -7.83
C PHE A 398 9.28 -6.13 -8.33
N ARG A 399 9.81 -7.07 -7.54
CA ARG A 399 10.95 -7.91 -7.93
C ARG A 399 10.72 -9.33 -7.39
N PRO A 400 10.52 -10.34 -8.25
CA PRO A 400 10.38 -11.72 -7.79
C PRO A 400 11.72 -12.25 -7.24
N PRO A 401 11.69 -13.20 -6.28
CA PRO A 401 12.89 -13.88 -5.79
C PRO A 401 13.38 -14.90 -6.84
N ASN A 402 14.60 -14.71 -7.35
CA ASN A 402 15.20 -15.62 -8.33
C ASN A 402 15.72 -16.91 -7.67
N GLY A 403 14.98 -18.01 -7.84
CA GLY A 403 15.52 -19.29 -8.31
C GLY A 403 16.22 -20.25 -7.32
N ARG A 404 15.81 -21.52 -7.41
CA ARG A 404 16.48 -22.76 -6.93
C ARG A 404 16.44 -23.02 -5.42
N VAL A 405 15.35 -23.66 -4.98
CA VAL A 405 15.45 -24.67 -3.91
C VAL A 405 16.24 -25.85 -4.48
N ALA A 406 17.35 -26.23 -3.85
CA ALA A 406 18.08 -27.43 -4.20
C ALA A 406 17.52 -28.61 -3.40
N ASP A 407 17.01 -29.62 -4.10
CA ASP A 407 16.61 -30.88 -3.48
C ASP A 407 17.84 -31.54 -2.81
N ARG A 408 17.65 -32.00 -1.58
CA ARG A 408 18.53 -32.95 -0.90
C ARG A 408 17.70 -34.01 -0.19
N GLU A 409 17.33 -35.03 -0.95
CA GLU A 409 17.02 -36.32 -0.36
C GLU A 409 18.31 -37.00 0.13
N GLY A 410 18.20 -37.72 1.25
CA GLY A 410 19.11 -38.82 1.59
C GLY A 410 20.41 -38.46 2.30
N ASP A 411 20.40 -38.53 3.63
CA ASP A 411 21.36 -39.42 4.30
C ASP A 411 20.72 -40.11 5.52
N ARG A 412 21.06 -41.39 5.74
CA ARG A 412 20.56 -42.22 6.85
C ARG A 412 21.74 -42.60 7.76
N GLY A 413 21.94 -41.85 8.84
CA GLY A 413 23.08 -42.01 9.76
C GLY A 413 22.70 -42.19 11.24
N SER A 414 22.43 -43.43 11.62
CA SER A 414 22.41 -44.02 12.99
C SER A 414 22.74 -43.17 14.25
N ALA A 415 21.74 -43.11 15.14
CA ALA A 415 21.81 -43.26 16.62
C ALA A 415 22.67 -42.34 17.52
N HIS A 416 22.00 -41.71 18.49
CA HIS A 416 22.24 -42.03 19.91
C HIS A 416 20.99 -41.79 20.78
N ARG A 417 20.72 -42.70 21.73
CA ARG A 417 19.58 -42.61 22.68
C ARG A 417 19.94 -41.73 23.87
N GLY A 418 19.06 -40.78 24.23
CA GLY A 418 19.07 -40.09 25.51
C GLY A 418 17.65 -39.83 26.00
N ARG A 419 17.20 -40.57 27.04
CA ARG A 419 15.87 -40.37 27.64
C ARG A 419 15.89 -39.18 28.61
N ARG A 420 14.90 -38.29 28.52
CA ARG A 420 14.38 -37.51 29.66
C ARG A 420 12.85 -37.37 29.53
N GLU A 421 12.17 -37.52 30.65
CA GLU A 421 10.71 -37.43 30.77
C GLU A 421 10.28 -35.96 30.96
N PRO A 422 9.03 -35.59 30.61
CA PRO A 422 8.48 -34.28 30.93
C PRO A 422 7.84 -34.25 32.34
N GLU A 423 8.21 -33.26 33.13
CA GLU A 423 7.58 -33.00 34.44
C GLU A 423 6.14 -32.49 34.33
N ARG A 424 5.33 -32.79 35.34
CA ARG A 424 3.91 -32.41 35.41
C ARG A 424 3.73 -31.03 36.05
N LEU A 425 2.83 -30.21 35.51
CA LEU A 425 2.27 -29.05 36.19
C LEU A 425 1.07 -29.47 37.06
N PRO A 426 0.89 -28.93 38.28
CA PRO A 426 -0.23 -29.26 39.16
C PRO A 426 -1.44 -28.31 38.96
N GLU A 427 -2.65 -28.87 39.01
CA GLU A 427 -3.89 -28.10 39.16
C GLU A 427 -4.21 -27.80 40.64
N PRO A 428 -4.91 -26.69 40.94
CA PRO A 428 -5.56 -26.48 42.23
C PRO A 428 -7.11 -26.57 42.17
N GLY A 429 -7.62 -27.75 42.52
CA GLY A 429 -8.72 -27.99 43.47
C GLY A 429 -9.97 -27.08 43.51
N HIS A 430 -11.13 -27.68 43.22
CA HIS A 430 -12.44 -27.12 43.55
C HIS A 430 -12.73 -27.04 45.06
N GLY A 431 -13.11 -25.86 45.56
CA GLY A 431 -13.68 -25.62 46.90
C GLY A 431 -15.08 -25.02 46.84
N ARG A 432 -16.06 -25.64 47.51
CA ARG A 432 -17.52 -25.42 47.31
C ARG A 432 -18.16 -24.31 48.18
N ARG A 433 -19.29 -23.78 47.65
CA ARG A 433 -20.50 -23.17 48.32
C ARG A 433 -20.43 -21.71 48.82
N GLY A 434 -21.46 -20.92 48.44
CA GLY A 434 -21.77 -19.63 49.10
C GLY A 434 -22.62 -18.61 48.30
N ARG A 435 -23.94 -18.84 48.16
CA ARG A 435 -24.99 -17.80 47.96
C ARG A 435 -26.09 -18.10 49.00
N PRO A 436 -26.94 -17.14 49.48
CA PRO A 436 -27.48 -16.00 48.72
C PRO A 436 -27.66 -14.66 49.49
N SER A 437 -28.03 -13.59 48.76
CA SER A 437 -29.12 -12.63 49.06
C SER A 437 -28.93 -11.28 48.33
N GLY A 438 -30.04 -10.60 48.02
CA GLY A 438 -30.09 -9.16 47.71
C GLY A 438 -31.16 -8.51 48.59
N PRO A 439 -31.87 -7.45 48.17
CA PRO A 439 -31.43 -6.26 47.43
C PRO A 439 -31.82 -4.96 48.20
N ARG A 440 -31.24 -3.79 47.89
CA ARG A 440 -31.81 -2.48 48.33
C ARG A 440 -31.77 -1.39 47.26
N ARG A 441 -32.75 -0.49 47.34
CA ARG A 441 -33.13 0.56 46.36
C ARG A 441 -32.66 1.96 46.78
N ALA A 442 -32.41 2.84 45.81
CA ALA A 442 -32.89 4.24 45.70
C ALA A 442 -32.44 4.79 44.33
N ARG A 443 -33.26 5.31 43.40
CA ARG A 443 -34.30 6.38 43.35
C ARG A 443 -33.76 7.83 43.24
N GLY A 444 -34.08 8.47 42.10
CA GLY A 444 -33.94 9.90 41.79
C GLY A 444 -33.28 10.11 40.41
N GLY A 445 -33.80 10.89 39.45
CA GLY A 445 -35.09 11.58 39.33
C GLY A 445 -34.96 13.00 38.72
N HIS A 446 -35.74 13.30 37.65
CA HIS A 446 -35.89 14.62 36.97
C HIS A 446 -34.76 15.08 36.02
N ARG A 447 -35.01 15.95 35.02
CA ARG A 447 -36.09 16.09 33.99
C ARG A 447 -35.63 17.16 32.96
N HIS A 448 -36.11 17.09 31.72
CA HIS A 448 -35.85 18.09 30.65
C HIS A 448 -36.35 19.52 30.96
N ARG A 449 -35.70 20.53 30.34
CA ARG A 449 -36.35 21.77 29.87
C ARG A 449 -35.59 22.42 28.68
N GLN A 450 -36.34 22.90 27.69
CA GLN A 450 -35.93 23.91 26.70
C GLN A 450 -36.24 25.32 27.22
N PRO A 451 -35.85 26.38 26.49
CA PRO A 451 -36.80 27.45 26.19
C PRO A 451 -36.83 27.88 24.71
N ASP A 452 -37.84 28.69 24.36
CA ASP A 452 -38.22 29.08 23.00
C ASP A 452 -38.08 30.60 22.72
N ARG A 453 -38.27 30.95 21.43
CA ARG A 453 -38.23 32.24 20.69
C ARG A 453 -38.90 33.50 21.31
N ALA A 454 -38.54 34.72 20.80
CA ALA A 454 -39.39 35.49 19.82
C ALA A 454 -39.03 36.99 19.57
N GLY A 455 -39.27 37.47 18.33
CA GLY A 455 -39.68 38.84 17.95
C GLY A 455 -38.61 39.91 17.58
N ASP A 456 -38.86 40.92 16.72
CA ASP A 456 -39.92 41.16 15.69
C ASP A 456 -39.57 42.38 14.79
N ARG A 457 -40.15 42.47 13.56
CA ARG A 457 -40.38 43.67 12.67
C ARG A 457 -39.21 44.62 12.26
N ASP A 458 -39.23 45.42 11.17
CA ASP A 458 -40.28 45.80 10.18
C ASP A 458 -39.73 46.26 8.79
N ARG A 459 -40.62 46.55 7.81
CA ARG A 459 -40.37 47.15 6.46
C ARG A 459 -40.97 48.60 6.39
N PRO A 460 -40.80 49.48 5.35
CA PRO A 460 -40.46 49.31 3.90
C PRO A 460 -39.28 50.21 3.43
N GLY A 461 -38.95 50.49 2.15
CA GLY A 461 -39.38 49.98 0.81
C GLY A 461 -39.72 51.09 -0.22
N GLY A 462 -39.12 51.09 -1.42
CA GLY A 462 -39.35 52.10 -2.49
C GLY A 462 -38.48 51.95 -3.78
N GLN A 463 -39.06 52.24 -4.94
CA GLN A 463 -38.50 52.38 -6.30
C GLN A 463 -39.30 53.51 -7.01
N PRO A 464 -38.97 54.01 -8.24
CA PRO A 464 -37.79 53.82 -9.10
C PRO A 464 -37.17 55.14 -9.62
N GLY A 465 -36.09 55.07 -10.43
CA GLY A 465 -35.56 56.22 -11.20
C GLY A 465 -34.71 55.79 -12.41
N ARG A 466 -34.85 56.46 -13.57
CA ARG A 466 -34.17 56.12 -14.84
C ARG A 466 -33.39 57.32 -15.40
N ARG A 467 -32.40 57.03 -16.29
CA ARG A 467 -31.82 57.90 -17.35
C ARG A 467 -30.80 58.99 -16.90
N PRO A 468 -29.99 59.60 -17.81
CA PRO A 468 -28.84 58.96 -18.49
C PRO A 468 -27.61 59.90 -18.69
N CYS A 469 -26.62 59.49 -19.52
CA CYS A 469 -25.53 60.31 -20.09
C CYS A 469 -24.47 60.82 -19.07
N GLU A 470 -23.25 61.27 -19.42
CA GLU A 470 -22.68 61.66 -20.72
C GLU A 470 -21.12 61.64 -20.72
N GLY A 471 -20.48 61.55 -21.91
CA GLY A 471 -19.06 61.87 -22.15
C GLY A 471 -17.99 60.82 -21.70
N GLY A 472 -16.90 60.57 -22.43
CA GLY A 472 -16.43 61.09 -23.72
C GLY A 472 -14.90 61.29 -23.73
N ARG A 473 -14.23 61.09 -24.89
CA ARG A 473 -12.75 61.08 -25.14
C ARG A 473 -12.09 59.70 -24.87
N GLU A 474 -11.60 58.89 -25.82
CA GLU A 474 -10.83 59.16 -27.08
C GLU A 474 -9.52 59.89 -26.72
N ARG A 475 -8.28 59.39 -26.91
CA ARG A 475 -7.58 58.62 -27.98
C ARG A 475 -6.31 57.94 -27.38
N GLU A 476 -5.46 57.13 -28.02
CA GLU A 476 -5.35 56.40 -29.32
C GLU A 476 -4.40 55.19 -29.04
N ALA A 477 -4.65 53.94 -29.45
CA ALA A 477 -4.39 53.34 -30.76
C ALA A 477 -2.93 53.43 -31.29
N THR A 478 -2.11 52.39 -31.06
CA THR A 478 -1.07 51.99 -32.02
C THR A 478 -0.95 50.47 -32.07
N ALA A 479 -1.39 49.92 -33.20
CA ALA A 479 -1.17 48.55 -33.64
C ALA A 479 0.13 48.53 -34.51
N VAL A 480 0.76 47.43 -34.96
CA VAL A 480 0.39 46.01 -35.02
C VAL A 480 1.62 45.17 -35.47
N ARG A 481 1.43 43.85 -35.57
CA ARG A 481 2.10 42.86 -36.45
C ARG A 481 3.33 42.08 -35.98
N ALA A 482 3.16 40.77 -36.12
CA ALA A 482 4.21 39.78 -36.28
C ALA A 482 4.67 39.66 -37.74
N ALA A 483 5.90 39.15 -37.92
CA ALA A 483 6.32 38.33 -39.06
C ALA A 483 7.53 37.50 -38.60
N GLY A 484 7.67 36.25 -39.06
CA GLY A 484 8.92 35.51 -38.97
C GLY A 484 9.64 35.50 -40.31
N PHE A 485 10.85 34.92 -40.38
CA PHE A 485 11.28 34.00 -41.44
C PHE A 485 12.66 33.37 -41.10
N THR A 486 12.84 32.16 -41.62
CA THR A 486 14.06 31.35 -41.87
C THR A 486 15.48 31.94 -41.72
N GLY A 487 16.45 31.06 -41.41
CA GLY A 487 17.64 30.94 -42.28
C GLY A 487 19.02 30.91 -41.62
N LEU A 488 19.64 29.73 -41.65
CA LEU A 488 21.09 29.40 -41.73
C LEU A 488 22.13 30.56 -41.65
N ASP A 489 23.09 30.42 -40.74
CA ASP A 489 24.39 31.12 -40.78
C ASP A 489 25.53 30.10 -41.04
N PRO A 490 26.37 30.25 -42.08
CA PRO A 490 27.38 29.25 -42.46
C PRO A 490 28.75 29.54 -41.82
N GLY A 491 29.00 28.98 -40.62
CA GLY A 491 30.27 29.17 -39.91
C GLY A 491 30.66 27.96 -39.06
N GLY A 492 31.34 26.99 -39.68
CA GLY A 492 31.69 25.72 -39.02
C GLY A 492 32.67 25.89 -37.84
N ARG A 493 32.16 25.79 -36.61
CA ARG A 493 32.89 25.24 -35.46
C ARG A 493 32.01 24.19 -34.78
N ALA A 494 32.58 23.00 -34.59
CA ALA A 494 31.87 21.89 -33.96
C ALA A 494 31.47 22.27 -32.53
N ILE A 495 30.16 22.28 -32.26
CA ILE A 495 29.67 22.15 -30.89
C ILE A 495 30.14 20.77 -30.41
N PRO A 496 30.87 20.66 -29.28
CA PRO A 496 31.27 19.37 -28.75
C PRO A 496 30.04 18.49 -28.58
N GLY A 497 30.04 17.35 -29.28
CA GLY A 497 28.91 16.45 -29.30
C GLY A 497 28.52 16.01 -27.89
N ASP A 498 27.24 15.68 -27.76
CA ASP A 498 26.63 14.89 -26.70
C ASP A 498 27.69 14.05 -25.95
N ARG A 499 28.03 14.48 -24.72
CA ARG A 499 28.91 13.70 -23.85
C ARG A 499 28.10 12.48 -23.44
N GLY A 500 28.23 11.43 -24.25
CA GLY A 500 27.47 10.19 -24.09
C GLY A 500 27.47 9.74 -22.64
N ALA A 501 26.29 9.28 -22.20
CA ALA A 501 26.00 8.93 -20.81
C ALA A 501 27.20 8.27 -20.15
N VAL A 502 27.87 9.02 -19.27
CA VAL A 502 28.99 8.50 -18.47
C VAL A 502 28.41 7.33 -17.69
N LEU A 503 28.93 6.12 -17.94
CA LEU A 503 28.70 4.97 -17.08
C LEU A 503 29.28 5.35 -15.70
N MET A 504 28.42 5.89 -14.84
CA MET A 504 28.83 6.31 -13.51
C MET A 504 29.26 5.08 -12.72
N SER A 505 30.46 5.14 -12.18
CA SER A 505 31.03 4.08 -11.36
C SER A 505 30.13 3.82 -10.14
N GLU A 506 29.98 2.54 -9.82
CA GLU A 506 29.29 2.05 -8.64
C GLU A 506 29.95 2.62 -7.36
N LEU A 507 29.15 3.23 -6.47
CA LEU A 507 29.64 3.78 -5.20
C LEU A 507 30.11 2.66 -4.27
N ARG A 508 31.35 2.77 -3.79
CA ARG A 508 31.99 1.76 -2.94
C ARG A 508 31.74 2.10 -1.47
N ILE A 509 30.99 1.25 -0.78
CA ILE A 509 30.52 1.49 0.60
C ILE A 509 31.45 0.78 1.60
N GLY A 510 31.94 1.54 2.59
CA GLY A 510 32.69 1.03 3.73
C GLY A 510 31.87 1.07 5.03
N VAL A 511 31.52 -0.09 5.58
CA VAL A 511 30.65 -0.21 6.77
C VAL A 511 31.48 -0.24 8.05
N VAL A 512 31.22 0.70 8.97
CA VAL A 512 31.94 0.86 10.24
C VAL A 512 31.10 0.31 11.39
N GLY A 513 31.65 -0.67 12.10
CA GLY A 513 30.90 -1.44 13.10
C GLY A 513 30.19 -2.61 12.43
N LEU A 514 30.44 -3.81 12.94
CA LEU A 514 29.77 -5.05 12.51
C LEU A 514 28.78 -5.51 13.59
N GLY A 515 27.98 -4.55 14.08
CA GLY A 515 26.94 -4.76 15.06
C GLY A 515 25.67 -5.38 14.47
N TRP A 516 24.58 -5.38 15.25
CA TRP A 516 23.30 -5.96 14.85
C TRP A 516 22.73 -5.33 13.57
N VAL A 517 22.69 -3.98 13.50
CA VAL A 517 22.12 -3.22 12.37
C VAL A 517 22.96 -3.32 11.09
N ALA A 518 24.29 -3.43 11.20
CA ALA A 518 25.21 -3.52 10.05
C ALA A 518 24.89 -4.70 9.11
N GLY A 519 24.32 -5.79 9.63
CA GLY A 519 23.84 -6.89 8.80
C GLY A 519 22.70 -6.46 7.87
N ALA A 520 21.70 -5.77 8.41
CA ALA A 520 20.57 -5.25 7.63
C ALA A 520 21.02 -4.19 6.62
N HIS A 521 21.99 -3.34 6.95
CA HIS A 521 22.56 -2.37 6.00
C HIS A 521 23.28 -3.06 4.84
N ILE A 522 24.17 -4.02 5.11
CA ILE A 522 24.88 -4.78 4.07
C ILE A 522 23.88 -5.51 3.16
N ASP A 523 22.83 -6.12 3.73
CA ASP A 523 21.80 -6.80 2.96
C ASP A 523 20.93 -5.81 2.16
N ALA A 524 20.65 -4.61 2.68
CA ALA A 524 19.95 -3.56 1.95
C ALA A 524 20.78 -3.03 0.76
N PHE A 525 22.08 -2.78 0.95
CA PHE A 525 22.96 -2.32 -0.13
C PHE A 525 23.09 -3.32 -1.29
N LYS A 526 22.98 -4.64 -1.06
CA LYS A 526 22.88 -5.64 -2.15
C LYS A 526 21.68 -5.44 -3.07
N ALA A 527 20.60 -4.84 -2.56
CA ALA A 527 19.38 -4.57 -3.32
C ALA A 527 19.41 -3.20 -4.03
N VAL A 528 20.28 -2.29 -3.60
CA VAL A 528 20.47 -0.95 -4.17
C VAL A 528 21.25 -1.03 -5.48
N LYS A 529 20.82 -0.26 -6.49
CA LYS A 529 21.54 -0.12 -7.75
C LYS A 529 22.51 1.04 -7.67
N GLY A 530 23.72 0.85 -8.20
CA GLY A 530 24.75 1.90 -8.25
C GLY A 530 25.60 2.02 -6.98
N ALA A 531 25.50 1.06 -6.05
CA ALA A 531 26.36 0.96 -4.88
C ALA A 531 26.70 -0.50 -4.54
N ARG A 532 27.87 -0.72 -3.96
CA ARG A 532 28.34 -2.03 -3.49
C ARG A 532 29.18 -1.89 -2.24
N VAL A 533 28.93 -2.74 -1.24
CA VAL A 533 29.81 -2.84 -0.06
C VAL A 533 31.16 -3.44 -0.48
N THR A 534 32.24 -2.69 -0.24
CA THR A 534 33.62 -3.10 -0.55
C THR A 534 34.50 -3.26 0.68
N ALA A 535 34.17 -2.57 1.78
CA ALA A 535 34.97 -2.54 2.98
C ALA A 535 34.12 -2.68 4.25
N VAL A 536 34.74 -3.24 5.29
CA VAL A 536 34.19 -3.28 6.65
C VAL A 536 35.27 -2.89 7.65
N CYS A 537 34.91 -2.14 8.69
CA CYS A 537 35.83 -1.68 9.72
C CYS A 537 35.34 -2.06 11.12
N SER A 538 36.20 -2.67 11.92
CA SER A 538 35.89 -3.05 13.31
C SER A 538 37.14 -3.06 14.18
N ARG A 539 37.02 -2.62 15.45
CA ARG A 539 38.14 -2.67 16.42
C ARG A 539 38.67 -4.08 16.69
N ARG A 540 37.86 -5.12 16.44
CA ARG A 540 38.25 -6.53 16.56
C ARG A 540 38.68 -7.02 15.19
N SER A 541 39.74 -7.84 15.13
CA SER A 541 40.03 -8.60 13.92
C SER A 541 38.90 -9.61 13.66
N TRP A 542 38.52 -9.77 12.40
CA TRP A 542 37.53 -10.74 11.94
C TRP A 542 38.16 -11.66 10.91
N ASP A 543 37.74 -12.92 10.86
CA ASP A 543 38.07 -13.78 9.72
C ASP A 543 37.35 -13.25 8.48
N LEU A 544 38.14 -12.73 7.54
CA LEU A 544 37.63 -12.18 6.29
C LEU A 544 36.84 -13.22 5.50
N LYS A 545 37.30 -14.47 5.43
CA LYS A 545 36.61 -15.54 4.69
C LYS A 545 35.24 -15.85 5.29
N ALA A 546 35.13 -15.80 6.62
CA ALA A 546 33.85 -15.98 7.31
C ALA A 546 32.89 -14.81 7.03
N LEU A 547 33.37 -13.57 6.94
CA LEU A 547 32.55 -12.41 6.56
C LEU A 547 32.12 -12.48 5.09
N GLU A 548 33.03 -12.79 4.16
CA GLU A 548 32.73 -12.96 2.74
C GLU A 548 31.73 -14.11 2.50
N ALA A 549 31.89 -15.23 3.22
CA ALA A 549 30.92 -16.34 3.17
C ALA A 549 29.55 -15.97 3.78
N LYS A 550 29.53 -15.24 4.89
CA LYS A 550 28.29 -14.77 5.55
C LYS A 550 27.50 -13.80 4.66
N TYR A 551 28.20 -12.85 4.03
CA TYR A 551 27.57 -11.79 3.26
C TYR A 551 27.52 -12.06 1.75
N GLY A 552 28.23 -13.07 1.23
CA GLY A 552 28.21 -13.43 -0.19
C GLY A 552 28.83 -12.37 -1.11
N LEU A 553 29.76 -11.58 -0.60
CA LEU A 553 30.43 -10.47 -1.30
C LEU A 553 31.93 -10.45 -0.96
N PRO A 554 32.83 -10.08 -1.90
CA PRO A 554 34.24 -9.85 -1.59
C PRO A 554 34.42 -8.57 -0.76
N LEU A 555 35.28 -8.60 0.25
CA LEU A 555 35.44 -7.50 1.21
C LEU A 555 36.91 -7.18 1.51
N LYS A 556 37.18 -5.93 1.89
CA LYS A 556 38.39 -5.55 2.65
C LYS A 556 38.02 -5.38 4.13
N ALA A 557 38.76 -6.01 5.04
CA ALA A 557 38.58 -5.82 6.48
C ALA A 557 39.64 -4.87 7.05
N TYR A 558 39.17 -3.85 7.80
CA TYR A 558 39.99 -2.85 8.47
C TYR A 558 39.85 -2.94 9.99
N THR A 559 40.97 -2.79 10.70
CA THR A 559 41.00 -2.59 12.15
C THR A 559 41.37 -1.16 12.55
N ASP A 560 42.09 -0.43 11.68
CA ASP A 560 42.28 1.03 11.75
C ASP A 560 41.24 1.73 10.88
N TYR A 561 40.38 2.53 11.51
CA TYR A 561 39.39 3.36 10.81
C TYR A 561 40.04 4.44 9.95
N ALA A 562 41.15 5.03 10.39
CA ALA A 562 41.86 6.03 9.61
C ALA A 562 42.49 5.43 8.34
N ALA A 563 42.89 4.16 8.37
CA ALA A 563 43.31 3.43 7.17
C ALA A 563 42.16 3.20 6.19
N MET A 564 40.95 2.88 6.66
CA MET A 564 39.77 2.79 5.79
C MET A 564 39.43 4.14 5.15
N LEU A 565 39.50 5.24 5.92
CA LEU A 565 39.25 6.59 5.39
C LEU A 565 40.28 7.02 4.33
N ARG A 566 41.51 6.51 4.40
CA ARG A 566 42.55 6.75 3.38
C ARG A 566 42.41 5.86 2.14
N ASP A 567 41.57 4.83 2.14
CA ASP A 567 41.38 3.96 0.98
C ASP A 567 40.66 4.74 -0.15
N PRO A 568 41.25 4.84 -1.36
CA PRO A 568 40.55 5.38 -2.52
C PRO A 568 39.43 4.44 -3.02
N GLU A 569 39.36 3.18 -2.56
CA GLU A 569 38.29 2.21 -2.87
C GLU A 569 37.07 2.27 -1.93
N VAL A 570 36.91 3.37 -1.19
CA VAL A 570 35.74 3.68 -0.36
C VAL A 570 35.27 5.10 -0.70
N ASP A 571 34.05 5.24 -1.20
CA ASP A 571 33.42 6.53 -1.55
C ASP A 571 32.46 7.01 -0.45
N VAL A 572 31.78 6.05 0.18
CA VAL A 572 30.79 6.26 1.24
C VAL A 572 31.21 5.51 2.50
N VAL A 573 31.05 6.13 3.65
CA VAL A 573 31.20 5.50 4.96
C VAL A 573 29.82 5.35 5.61
N ASP A 574 29.46 4.11 5.92
CA ASP A 574 28.21 3.76 6.61
C ASP A 574 28.51 3.45 8.09
N ILE A 575 28.02 4.30 9.00
CA ILE A 575 28.35 4.28 10.41
C ILE A 575 27.25 3.51 11.17
N CYS A 576 27.58 2.28 11.55
CA CYS A 576 26.77 1.31 12.29
C CYS A 576 27.35 0.98 13.68
N THR A 577 28.09 1.93 14.28
CA THR A 577 28.69 1.79 15.60
C THR A 577 27.69 2.12 16.72
N PRO A 578 28.05 1.95 18.00
CA PRO A 578 27.27 2.53 19.08
C PRO A 578 27.30 4.06 19.07
N HIS A 579 26.19 4.68 19.50
CA HIS A 579 25.91 6.11 19.34
C HIS A 579 27.03 7.08 19.79
N PRO A 580 27.79 6.84 20.89
CA PRO A 580 28.84 7.78 21.31
C PRO A 580 30.01 7.88 20.33
N GLN A 581 30.17 6.92 19.41
CA GLN A 581 31.21 6.95 18.39
C GLN A 581 30.78 7.71 17.11
N HIS A 582 29.48 7.95 16.91
CA HIS A 582 28.97 8.60 15.70
C HIS A 582 29.61 9.98 15.44
N PRO A 583 29.78 10.89 16.43
CA PRO A 583 30.26 12.23 16.13
C PRO A 583 31.70 12.26 15.62
N GLU A 584 32.61 11.59 16.31
CA GLU A 584 34.02 11.54 15.92
C GLU A 584 34.19 10.88 14.54
N GLN A 585 33.46 9.79 14.29
CA GLN A 585 33.53 9.05 13.03
C GLN A 585 32.94 9.84 11.86
N ALA A 586 31.74 10.39 12.00
CA ALA A 586 31.10 11.19 10.96
C ALA A 586 31.95 12.43 10.61
N MET A 587 32.49 13.13 11.61
CA MET A 587 33.40 14.25 11.38
C MET A 587 34.71 13.83 10.69
N ALA A 588 35.28 12.67 11.04
CA ALA A 588 36.50 12.17 10.41
C ALA A 588 36.28 11.75 8.95
N ALA A 589 35.18 11.05 8.66
CA ALA A 589 34.81 10.67 7.30
C ALA A 589 34.49 11.90 6.41
N ALA A 590 33.76 12.89 6.94
CA ALA A 590 33.52 14.14 6.24
C ALA A 590 34.83 14.87 5.92
N ARG A 591 35.76 15.01 6.88
CA ARG A 591 37.09 15.60 6.64
C ARG A 591 37.93 14.81 5.63
N ALA A 592 37.71 13.51 5.48
CA ALA A 592 38.33 12.67 4.47
C ALA A 592 37.62 12.72 3.09
N GLY A 593 36.62 13.61 2.92
CA GLY A 593 35.86 13.76 1.68
C GLY A 593 34.90 12.61 1.37
N LYS A 594 34.62 11.74 2.33
CA LYS A 594 33.72 10.59 2.14
C LYS A 594 32.27 11.01 2.39
N HIS A 595 31.35 10.52 1.56
CA HIS A 595 29.92 10.66 1.82
C HIS A 595 29.49 9.77 3.00
N LEU A 596 28.38 10.11 3.65
CA LEU A 596 27.99 9.46 4.91
C LEU A 596 26.63 8.75 4.80
N VAL A 597 26.55 7.57 5.39
CA VAL A 597 25.32 7.04 5.99
C VAL A 597 25.57 6.92 7.49
N VAL A 598 24.64 7.38 8.33
CA VAL A 598 24.81 7.40 9.79
C VAL A 598 23.56 6.86 10.46
N GLU A 599 23.71 5.82 11.27
CA GLU A 599 22.63 5.33 12.12
C GLU A 599 22.19 6.36 13.17
N LYS A 600 20.94 6.26 13.61
CA LYS A 600 20.37 7.19 14.59
C LYS A 600 20.58 6.69 16.02
N PRO A 601 20.71 7.59 17.02
CA PRO A 601 20.84 9.04 16.89
C PRO A 601 22.22 9.49 16.39
N ILE A 602 22.30 10.66 15.75
CA ILE A 602 23.56 11.20 15.20
C ILE A 602 24.60 11.57 16.26
N ALA A 603 24.15 11.82 17.50
CA ALA A 603 24.97 12.08 18.67
C ALA A 603 24.15 11.92 19.96
N LEU A 604 24.83 11.82 21.12
CA LEU A 604 24.19 11.86 22.43
C LEU A 604 24.06 13.27 23.04
N ARG A 605 24.67 14.29 22.42
CA ARG A 605 24.66 15.69 22.88
C ARG A 605 24.42 16.63 21.72
N HIS A 606 23.81 17.79 22.01
CA HIS A 606 23.51 18.81 21.02
C HIS A 606 24.77 19.42 20.40
N GLU A 607 25.80 19.66 21.21
CA GLU A 607 27.07 20.25 20.79
C GLU A 607 27.81 19.35 19.79
N ASP A 608 27.75 18.03 20.02
CA ASP A 608 28.32 17.03 19.13
C ASP A 608 27.53 16.94 17.82
N ALA A 609 26.19 16.89 17.88
CA ALA A 609 25.33 16.90 16.69
C ALA A 609 25.58 18.13 15.80
N ARG A 610 25.77 19.30 16.44
CA ARG A 610 26.12 20.55 15.76
C ARG A 610 27.51 20.49 15.14
N ALA A 611 28.51 19.98 15.86
CA ALA A 611 29.87 19.80 15.34
C ALA A 611 29.91 18.88 14.11
N VAL A 612 29.11 17.80 14.09
CA VAL A 612 28.98 16.93 12.90
C VAL A 612 28.32 17.68 11.74
N ARG A 613 27.20 18.38 11.98
CA ARG A 613 26.51 19.19 10.96
C ARG A 613 27.48 20.17 10.28
N ASP A 614 28.23 20.91 11.11
CA ASP A 614 29.14 21.93 10.64
C ASP A 614 30.34 21.31 9.88
N ALA A 615 30.82 20.13 10.29
CA ALA A 615 31.86 19.38 9.56
C ALA A 615 31.37 18.81 8.21
N VAL A 616 30.16 18.24 8.16
CA VAL A 616 29.53 17.75 6.92
C VAL A 616 29.34 18.89 5.93
N ARG A 617 28.83 20.03 6.41
CA ARG A 617 28.64 21.24 5.61
C ARG A 617 29.97 21.81 5.10
N ALA A 618 31.00 21.89 5.95
CA ALA A 618 32.33 22.39 5.57
C ALA A 618 33.03 21.48 4.54
N ALA A 619 32.79 20.17 4.58
CA ALA A 619 33.34 19.21 3.62
C ALA A 619 32.56 19.15 2.29
N GLY A 620 31.33 19.67 2.24
CA GLY A 620 30.46 19.60 1.06
C GLY A 620 29.99 18.18 0.70
N VAL A 621 30.09 17.23 1.63
CA VAL A 621 29.73 15.83 1.39
C VAL A 621 28.23 15.59 1.57
N GLN A 622 27.64 14.73 0.73
CA GLN A 622 26.30 14.22 0.96
C GLN A 622 26.25 13.30 2.18
N ALA A 623 25.16 13.37 2.94
CA ALA A 623 24.95 12.56 4.12
C ALA A 623 23.48 12.11 4.23
N CYS A 624 23.27 10.86 4.61
CA CYS A 624 21.98 10.26 4.93
C CYS A 624 21.96 9.82 6.40
N VAL A 625 20.92 10.18 7.14
CA VAL A 625 20.68 9.67 8.50
C VAL A 625 19.55 8.64 8.47
N CYS A 626 19.69 7.55 9.22
CA CYS A 626 18.69 6.48 9.33
C CYS A 626 17.42 6.92 10.10
N PHE A 627 16.64 7.82 9.50
CA PHE A 627 15.22 8.01 9.79
C PHE A 627 14.39 7.34 8.67
N GLU A 628 14.64 6.04 8.48
CA GLU A 628 14.10 5.22 7.39
C GLU A 628 12.57 5.20 7.35
N CYS A 629 11.89 5.39 8.49
CA CYS A 629 10.42 5.52 8.57
C CYS A 629 9.82 6.47 7.51
N ARG A 630 10.51 7.56 7.12
CA ARG A 630 10.11 8.49 6.03
C ARG A 630 10.07 7.88 4.61
N PHE A 631 10.54 6.66 4.45
CA PHE A 631 10.49 5.85 3.23
C PHE A 631 9.51 4.68 3.32
N SER A 632 8.82 4.50 4.45
CA SER A 632 7.72 3.53 4.60
C SER A 632 6.51 3.88 3.72
N ALA A 633 5.72 2.86 3.36
CA ALA A 633 4.45 3.07 2.66
C ALA A 633 3.48 3.93 3.49
N HIS A 634 3.42 3.67 4.80
CA HIS A 634 2.62 4.45 5.76
C HIS A 634 2.95 5.94 5.72
N PHE A 635 4.21 6.33 5.94
CA PHE A 635 4.58 7.74 6.00
C PHE A 635 4.46 8.43 4.63
N THR A 636 4.79 7.73 3.55
CA THR A 636 4.70 8.32 2.20
C THR A 636 3.27 8.52 1.75
N LEU A 637 2.35 7.60 2.10
CA LEU A 637 0.91 7.77 1.88
C LEU A 637 0.35 8.91 2.73
N THR A 638 0.66 8.94 4.04
CA THR A 638 0.24 10.01 4.94
C THR A 638 0.71 11.38 4.45
N ARG A 639 1.99 11.51 4.05
CA ARG A 639 2.54 12.75 3.48
C ARG A 639 1.80 13.14 2.19
N ALA A 640 1.53 12.19 1.29
CA ALA A 640 0.79 12.46 0.07
C ALA A 640 -0.66 12.94 0.33
N MET A 641 -1.33 12.48 1.40
CA MET A 641 -2.65 12.97 1.78
C MET A 641 -2.61 14.41 2.31
N ILE A 642 -1.57 14.76 3.07
CA ILE A 642 -1.31 16.12 3.55
C ILE A 642 -1.02 17.04 2.36
N ASP A 643 -0.12 16.64 1.46
CA ASP A 643 0.28 17.41 0.27
C ASP A 643 -0.88 17.66 -0.71
N GLN A 644 -1.87 16.76 -0.76
CA GLN A 644 -3.10 16.90 -1.54
C GLN A 644 -4.20 17.69 -0.81
N GLY A 645 -3.93 18.18 0.41
CA GLY A 645 -4.88 18.96 1.20
C GLY A 645 -6.12 18.18 1.65
N LEU A 646 -6.05 16.85 1.73
CA LEU A 646 -7.19 15.99 2.10
C LEU A 646 -7.59 16.15 3.57
N LEU A 647 -6.65 16.51 4.44
CA LEU A 647 -6.92 16.83 5.85
C LEU A 647 -7.16 18.33 6.06
N GLY A 648 -7.00 19.16 5.01
CA GLY A 648 -7.01 20.62 5.13
C GLY A 648 -5.78 21.15 5.87
N GLU A 649 -5.95 22.26 6.58
CA GLU A 649 -4.89 22.83 7.42
C GLU A 649 -4.77 22.01 8.72
N LEU A 650 -3.65 21.30 8.90
CA LEU A 650 -3.34 20.58 10.14
C LEU A 650 -3.23 21.57 11.31
N HIS A 651 -3.82 21.25 12.46
CA HIS A 651 -3.70 22.04 13.68
C HIS A 651 -3.24 21.22 14.89
N TYR A 652 -3.39 19.89 14.84
CA TYR A 652 -2.89 18.95 15.83
C TYR A 652 -2.21 17.76 15.14
N GLY A 653 -1.08 17.33 15.70
CA GLY A 653 -0.40 16.10 15.32
C GLY A 653 0.15 15.34 16.53
N GLU A 654 -0.03 14.04 16.52
CA GLU A 654 0.39 13.12 17.57
C GLU A 654 1.09 11.93 16.93
N VAL A 655 2.31 11.64 17.34
CA VAL A 655 3.08 10.48 16.86
C VAL A 655 3.81 9.88 18.04
N ASP A 656 3.57 8.60 18.34
CA ASP A 656 4.14 7.95 19.52
C ASP A 656 4.89 6.67 19.19
N TYR A 657 5.89 6.38 20.02
CA TYR A 657 6.71 5.17 19.96
C TYR A 657 6.47 4.29 21.19
N TYR A 658 5.81 3.14 21.00
CA TYR A 658 5.59 2.14 22.03
C TYR A 658 6.34 0.84 21.69
N HIS A 659 7.42 0.55 22.43
CA HIS A 659 8.25 -0.62 22.16
C HIS A 659 8.85 -1.16 23.46
N GLY A 660 8.44 -2.36 23.90
CA GLY A 660 9.05 -3.01 25.06
C GLY A 660 10.49 -3.42 24.82
N LEU A 661 11.45 -2.53 25.10
CA LEU A 661 12.89 -2.80 25.02
C LEU A 661 13.32 -3.56 26.28
N GLY A 662 13.05 -4.86 26.32
CA GLY A 662 13.49 -5.76 27.40
C GLY A 662 14.62 -6.72 26.96
N PRO A 663 15.05 -7.65 27.84
CA PRO A 663 16.15 -8.60 27.57
C PRO A 663 16.01 -9.46 26.31
N TRP A 664 14.80 -9.57 25.74
CA TRP A 664 14.51 -10.24 24.47
C TRP A 664 14.95 -9.45 23.23
N TYR A 665 15.25 -8.15 23.37
CA TYR A 665 15.61 -7.28 22.25
C TYR A 665 17.11 -7.00 22.19
N GLY A 666 17.71 -7.12 21.00
CA GLY A 666 19.16 -7.12 20.82
C GLY A 666 19.90 -5.84 21.25
N GLN A 667 19.20 -4.71 21.34
CA GLN A 667 19.79 -3.46 21.83
C GLN A 667 19.84 -3.37 23.36
N PHE A 668 19.01 -4.11 24.09
CA PHE A 668 18.83 -3.95 25.54
C PHE A 668 20.13 -3.96 26.36
N PRO A 669 21.08 -4.90 26.18
CA PRO A 669 22.25 -5.01 27.06
C PRO A 669 23.14 -3.77 27.10
N TRP A 670 23.14 -2.97 26.04
CA TRP A 670 23.91 -1.71 25.98
C TRP A 670 23.01 -0.47 26.04
N ASN A 671 21.79 -0.53 25.50
CA ASN A 671 20.92 0.64 25.43
C ASN A 671 20.40 1.09 26.80
N VAL A 672 20.35 0.19 27.80
CA VAL A 672 20.00 0.56 29.18
C VAL A 672 20.96 1.57 29.82
N LYS A 673 22.17 1.73 29.26
CA LYS A 673 23.22 2.62 29.77
C LYS A 673 23.04 4.05 29.31
N LYS A 674 23.16 5.02 30.22
CA LYS A 674 22.88 6.43 29.91
C LYS A 674 23.92 7.05 28.97
N ASP A 675 25.17 6.60 29.08
CA ASP A 675 26.26 6.98 28.17
C ASP A 675 26.19 6.30 26.79
N MET A 676 25.18 5.47 26.53
CA MET A 676 24.97 4.77 25.25
C MET A 676 23.59 5.09 24.63
N GLY A 677 22.51 5.03 25.41
CA GLY A 677 21.14 5.33 24.97
C GLY A 677 20.71 6.80 25.15
N GLY A 678 21.30 7.52 26.12
CA GLY A 678 20.94 8.90 26.45
C GLY A 678 19.60 9.03 27.18
N SER A 679 18.49 8.90 26.45
CA SER A 679 17.10 9.00 26.93
C SER A 679 16.17 8.10 26.11
N SER A 680 14.96 7.80 26.61
CA SER A 680 13.98 7.02 25.84
C SER A 680 13.56 7.74 24.54
N LEU A 681 13.53 9.07 24.55
CA LEU A 681 13.25 9.87 23.37
C LEU A 681 14.42 9.82 22.39
N LEU A 682 15.67 9.93 22.84
CA LEU A 682 16.83 10.00 21.94
C LEU A 682 17.19 8.66 21.29
N THR A 683 17.14 7.55 22.02
CA THR A 683 17.49 6.24 21.43
C THR A 683 16.42 5.64 20.53
N ALA A 684 15.15 5.94 20.79
CA ALA A 684 14.01 5.18 20.25
C ALA A 684 12.88 6.10 19.76
N GLY A 685 12.36 6.96 20.64
CA GLY A 685 11.28 7.90 20.31
C GLY A 685 11.64 8.97 19.27
N CYS A 686 12.90 9.10 18.89
CA CYS A 686 13.40 10.03 17.89
C CYS A 686 12.78 9.74 16.51
N HIS A 687 12.42 8.49 16.22
CA HIS A 687 11.63 8.12 15.04
C HIS A 687 10.22 8.72 15.06
N ALA A 688 9.55 8.72 16.22
CA ALA A 688 8.22 9.31 16.38
C ALA A 688 8.27 10.85 16.30
N LEU A 689 9.28 11.46 16.91
CA LEU A 689 9.52 12.91 16.79
C LEU A 689 9.84 13.32 15.34
N ASP A 690 10.74 12.61 14.68
CA ASP A 690 11.10 12.83 13.27
C ASP A 690 9.88 12.66 12.34
N GLY A 691 9.00 11.68 12.64
CA GLY A 691 7.72 11.48 11.95
C GLY A 691 6.73 12.63 12.16
N LEU A 692 6.56 13.11 13.40
CA LEU A 692 5.71 14.26 13.68
C LEU A 692 6.18 15.50 12.90
N LEU A 693 7.49 15.77 12.89
CA LEU A 693 8.08 16.88 12.14
C LEU A 693 7.92 16.70 10.62
N PHE A 694 8.01 15.46 10.12
CA PHE A 694 7.78 15.14 8.70
C PHE A 694 6.34 15.39 8.24
N PHE A 695 5.35 15.13 9.09
CA PHE A 695 3.94 15.36 8.80
C PHE A 695 3.54 16.82 8.98
N MET A 696 3.83 17.41 10.15
CA MET A 696 3.44 18.78 10.47
C MET A 696 4.24 19.80 9.65
N GLY A 697 5.55 19.61 9.49
CA GLY A 697 6.45 20.62 8.92
C GLY A 697 6.43 21.94 9.69
N GLY A 698 7.11 22.95 9.16
CA GLY A 698 7.28 24.24 9.84
C GLY A 698 8.34 24.19 10.95
N GLN A 699 8.49 25.29 11.68
CA GLN A 699 9.48 25.42 12.76
C GLN A 699 8.83 25.20 14.14
N VAL A 700 9.51 24.45 15.02
CA VAL A 700 9.14 24.34 16.43
C VAL A 700 9.66 25.56 17.18
N GLU A 701 8.79 26.27 17.89
CA GLU A 701 9.17 27.40 18.75
C GLU A 701 9.62 26.92 20.14
N GLU A 702 8.84 26.02 20.74
CA GLU A 702 8.94 25.66 22.15
C GLU A 702 8.50 24.21 22.37
N VAL A 703 9.10 23.55 23.38
CA VAL A 703 8.69 22.22 23.84
C VAL A 703 8.57 22.17 25.36
N THR A 704 7.65 21.34 25.85
CA THR A 704 7.51 20.94 27.26
C THR A 704 7.52 19.43 27.34
N ALA A 705 8.32 18.84 28.22
CA ALA A 705 8.41 17.39 28.38
C ALA A 705 8.32 16.96 29.85
N TYR A 706 7.72 15.78 30.06
CA TYR A 706 7.68 15.10 31.35
C TYR A 706 8.21 13.67 31.18
N GLU A 707 8.92 13.17 32.19
CA GLU A 707 9.53 11.85 32.18
C GLU A 707 9.11 11.00 33.39
N THR A 708 9.09 9.67 33.23
CA THR A 708 8.81 8.70 34.29
C THR A 708 9.45 7.33 33.97
N ARG A 709 9.31 6.36 34.88
CA ARG A 709 9.82 5.00 34.68
C ARG A 709 8.92 3.93 35.28
N SER A 710 8.86 2.77 34.65
CA SER A 710 8.23 1.57 35.17
C SER A 710 8.88 1.10 36.47
N LYS A 711 8.06 0.50 37.36
CA LYS A 711 8.51 -0.20 38.57
C LYS A 711 8.80 -1.69 38.32
N ASN A 712 8.65 -2.17 37.08
CA ASN A 712 8.86 -3.56 36.74
C ASN A 712 10.37 -3.92 36.78
N PRO A 713 10.79 -4.97 37.51
CA PRO A 713 12.19 -5.39 37.60
C PRO A 713 12.88 -5.61 36.25
N THR A 714 12.16 -6.01 35.20
CA THR A 714 12.70 -6.19 33.85
C THR A 714 13.32 -4.93 33.27
N PHE A 715 12.78 -3.75 33.61
CA PHE A 715 13.25 -2.45 33.11
C PHE A 715 14.06 -1.66 34.15
N ALA A 716 14.25 -2.21 35.36
CA ALA A 716 15.12 -1.63 36.38
C ALA A 716 16.58 -1.38 35.95
N PRO A 717 17.18 -2.11 34.98
CA PRO A 717 18.53 -1.81 34.48
C PRO A 717 18.69 -0.46 33.76
N PHE A 718 17.61 0.22 33.35
CA PHE A 718 17.68 1.51 32.65
C PHE A 718 18.15 2.64 33.58
N GLU A 719 19.26 3.28 33.20
CA GLU A 719 19.89 4.39 33.93
C GLU A 719 19.22 5.75 33.69
N TYR A 720 18.27 5.82 32.75
CA TYR A 720 17.47 7.00 32.41
C TYR A 720 15.96 6.71 32.53
N ALA A 721 15.12 7.73 32.39
CA ALA A 721 13.67 7.57 32.40
C ALA A 721 13.20 6.83 31.13
N THR A 722 12.43 5.77 31.31
CA THR A 722 12.01 4.85 30.25
C THR A 722 10.72 5.28 29.54
N THR A 723 10.01 6.25 30.09
CA THR A 723 8.84 6.89 29.46
C THR A 723 9.03 8.41 29.43
N THR A 724 8.81 9.03 28.28
CA THR A 724 8.69 10.49 28.12
C THR A 724 7.41 10.84 27.38
N THR A 725 6.81 11.98 27.71
CA THR A 725 5.75 12.63 26.91
C THR A 725 6.14 14.09 26.68
N THR A 726 6.22 14.49 25.41
CA THR A 726 6.63 15.80 24.95
C THR A 726 5.46 16.47 24.23
N LEU A 727 5.18 17.73 24.58
CA LEU A 727 4.31 18.64 23.85
C LEU A 727 5.18 19.64 23.08
N LEU A 728 4.80 19.91 21.84
CA LEU A 728 5.47 20.82 20.92
C LEU A 728 4.53 21.97 20.56
N LYS A 729 5.07 23.19 20.49
CA LYS A 729 4.41 24.36 19.92
C LYS A 729 5.16 24.78 18.66
N PHE A 730 4.47 24.83 17.53
CA PHE A 730 5.00 25.34 16.26
C PHE A 730 4.87 26.87 16.21
N ALA A 731 5.77 27.52 15.46
CA ALA A 731 5.84 28.99 15.35
C ALA A 731 4.57 29.62 14.72
N ASP A 732 3.80 28.83 13.98
CA ASP A 732 2.50 29.19 13.39
C ASP A 732 1.29 28.91 14.31
N GLY A 733 1.55 28.51 15.57
CA GLY A 733 0.51 28.26 16.58
C GLY A 733 -0.07 26.86 16.59
N ARG A 734 0.30 25.99 15.64
CA ARG A 734 -0.09 24.56 15.67
C ARG A 734 0.59 23.84 16.84
N VAL A 735 0.01 22.73 17.28
CA VAL A 735 0.52 21.95 18.42
C VAL A 735 0.80 20.50 18.04
N GLY A 736 1.79 19.90 18.71
CA GLY A 736 2.20 18.53 18.50
C GLY A 736 2.40 17.77 19.81
N LYS A 737 2.32 16.43 19.78
CA LYS A 737 2.61 15.56 20.92
C LYS A 737 3.39 14.31 20.49
N VAL A 738 4.36 13.91 21.31
CA VAL A 738 5.14 12.68 21.15
C VAL A 738 5.33 11.99 22.50
N ALA A 739 4.90 10.74 22.60
CA ALA A 739 5.31 9.83 23.67
C ALA A 739 6.39 8.86 23.19
N SER A 740 7.35 8.56 24.06
CA SER A 740 8.30 7.45 23.89
C SER A 740 8.26 6.57 25.12
N VAL A 741 7.83 5.32 24.95
CA VAL A 741 7.62 4.34 26.02
C VAL A 741 8.42 3.09 25.69
N VAL A 742 9.60 2.95 26.32
CA VAL A 742 10.50 1.80 26.08
C VAL A 742 10.31 0.65 27.07
N ASP A 743 9.38 0.80 28.02
CA ASP A 743 9.10 -0.13 29.13
C ASP A 743 7.67 -0.71 29.13
N CYS A 744 6.97 -0.65 28.00
CA CYS A 744 5.64 -1.23 27.84
C CYS A 744 5.69 -2.74 27.55
N LEU A 745 4.79 -3.51 28.16
CA LEU A 745 4.60 -4.95 27.89
C LEU A 745 3.42 -5.18 26.94
N GLN A 746 3.63 -4.81 25.68
CA GLN A 746 2.66 -4.96 24.59
C GLN A 746 3.40 -5.17 23.25
N PRO A 747 2.71 -5.59 22.17
CA PRO A 747 3.27 -5.55 20.82
C PRO A 747 3.78 -4.15 20.46
N TYR A 748 4.75 -4.09 19.55
CA TYR A 748 5.23 -2.82 19.00
C TYR A 748 4.05 -2.02 18.40
N TYR A 749 3.97 -0.73 18.72
CA TYR A 749 2.96 0.17 18.16
C TYR A 749 3.58 1.52 17.86
N PHE A 750 3.47 1.94 16.61
CA PHE A 750 3.83 3.27 16.14
C PHE A 750 2.56 4.03 15.80
N HIS A 751 2.17 4.92 16.69
CA HIS A 751 0.92 5.66 16.58
C HIS A 751 1.09 6.87 15.66
N VAL A 752 0.09 7.16 14.81
CA VAL A 752 0.03 8.42 14.04
C VAL A 752 -1.38 8.97 14.06
N HIS A 753 -1.60 10.13 14.68
CA HIS A 753 -2.90 10.79 14.73
C HIS A 753 -2.77 12.25 14.32
N LEU A 754 -3.39 12.62 13.20
CA LEU A 754 -3.32 13.96 12.61
C LEU A 754 -4.73 14.52 12.47
N VAL A 755 -4.93 15.78 12.86
CA VAL A 755 -6.21 16.48 12.75
C VAL A 755 -6.02 17.81 12.05
N GLY A 756 -6.79 18.02 10.99
CA GLY A 756 -6.82 19.26 10.23
C GLY A 756 -8.25 19.76 9.98
N SER A 757 -8.36 20.90 9.30
CA SER A 757 -9.63 21.62 9.11
C SER A 757 -10.67 20.85 8.27
N GLU A 758 -10.24 19.93 7.41
CA GLU A 758 -11.10 19.19 6.47
C GLU A 758 -11.14 17.67 6.79
N GLY A 759 -10.35 17.18 7.75
CA GLY A 759 -10.29 15.75 8.02
C GLY A 759 -9.29 15.32 9.10
N SER A 760 -9.28 14.02 9.37
CA SER A 760 -8.38 13.38 10.34
C SER A 760 -7.81 12.08 9.79
N LEU A 761 -6.61 11.73 10.25
CA LEU A 761 -5.96 10.44 10.01
C LEU A 761 -5.54 9.82 11.34
N LEU A 762 -5.77 8.52 11.51
CA LEU A 762 -5.51 7.71 12.70
C LEU A 762 -4.91 6.35 12.27
N ASP A 763 -3.59 6.26 12.33
CA ASP A 763 -2.75 5.18 11.80
C ASP A 763 -2.95 5.00 10.29
N ASN A 764 -3.72 3.99 9.86
CA ASN A 764 -4.16 3.81 8.47
C ASN A 764 -5.64 4.18 8.25
N ARG A 765 -6.35 4.64 9.27
CA ARG A 765 -7.74 5.09 9.17
C ARG A 765 -7.78 6.57 8.86
N PHE A 766 -8.80 7.03 8.15
CA PHE A 766 -9.00 8.45 7.89
C PHE A 766 -10.46 8.81 7.64
N THR A 767 -10.76 10.10 7.71
CA THR A 767 -12.00 10.70 7.23
C THR A 767 -11.71 12.09 6.68
N SER A 768 -12.45 12.53 5.67
CA SER A 768 -12.21 13.80 4.97
C SER A 768 -13.49 14.34 4.33
N THR A 769 -13.72 15.65 4.46
CA THR A 769 -14.76 16.41 3.73
C THR A 769 -14.37 16.69 2.28
N ARG A 770 -13.09 16.53 1.92
CA ARG A 770 -12.60 16.68 0.54
C ARG A 770 -12.93 15.50 -0.37
N LEU A 771 -13.32 14.36 0.19
CA LEU A 771 -13.58 13.12 -0.54
C LEU A 771 -15.06 12.72 -0.41
N PRO A 772 -15.88 12.89 -1.46
CA PRO A 772 -17.27 12.47 -1.46
C PRO A 772 -17.45 10.98 -1.15
N GLY A 773 -18.53 10.64 -0.43
CA GLY A 773 -18.87 9.26 -0.06
C GLY A 773 -18.24 8.78 1.27
N LEU A 774 -17.20 9.45 1.76
CA LEU A 774 -16.77 9.30 3.15
C LEU A 774 -17.86 9.87 4.07
N LYS A 775 -18.10 9.22 5.22
CA LYS A 775 -19.04 9.74 6.24
C LYS A 775 -18.27 10.07 7.50
N LYS A 776 -18.54 11.23 8.10
CA LYS A 776 -17.84 11.72 9.30
C LYS A 776 -18.05 10.89 10.57
N ASP A 777 -19.07 10.03 10.58
CA ASP A 777 -19.43 9.14 11.69
C ASP A 777 -18.70 7.79 11.67
N ARG A 778 -17.87 7.53 10.64
CA ARG A 778 -17.09 6.30 10.51
C ARG A 778 -15.70 6.57 9.95
N TRP A 779 -14.74 5.77 10.40
CA TRP A 779 -13.42 5.70 9.80
C TRP A 779 -13.47 4.94 8.47
N SER A 780 -12.67 5.37 7.51
CA SER A 780 -12.35 4.61 6.29
C SER A 780 -10.91 4.14 6.38
N THR A 781 -10.61 2.93 5.91
CA THR A 781 -9.28 2.33 6.02
C THR A 781 -8.48 2.48 4.73
N LEU A 782 -7.20 2.83 4.86
CA LEU A 782 -6.22 2.81 3.79
C LEU A 782 -5.47 1.47 3.84
N GLU A 783 -5.45 0.77 2.72
CA GLU A 783 -4.67 -0.47 2.56
C GLU A 783 -3.18 -0.12 2.39
N THR A 784 -2.49 0.06 3.51
CA THR A 784 -1.04 0.27 3.60
C THR A 784 -0.44 -0.61 4.69
N SER A 785 0.78 -1.09 4.48
CA SER A 785 1.61 -1.59 5.56
C SER A 785 1.92 -0.45 6.53
N LEU A 786 1.66 -0.67 7.82
CA LEU A 786 2.01 0.23 8.92
C LEU A 786 3.50 0.08 9.29
N VAL A 787 4.02 1.00 10.09
CA VAL A 787 5.27 0.78 10.84
C VAL A 787 4.91 0.00 12.09
N ASP A 788 4.80 -1.33 11.99
CA ASP A 788 4.29 -2.22 13.05
C ASP A 788 5.36 -3.20 13.61
N SER A 789 6.61 -3.04 13.19
CA SER A 789 7.76 -3.81 13.69
C SER A 789 8.91 -2.90 14.11
N GLY A 790 9.63 -3.33 15.16
CA GLY A 790 10.89 -2.77 15.60
C GLY A 790 12.11 -3.62 15.21
N ASP A 791 11.97 -4.64 14.34
CA ASP A 791 13.11 -5.39 13.80
C ASP A 791 13.75 -4.61 12.64
N VAL A 792 15.07 -4.39 12.70
CA VAL A 792 15.85 -3.74 11.64
C VAL A 792 15.79 -4.45 10.28
N LYS A 793 15.27 -5.67 10.20
CA LYS A 793 14.99 -6.35 8.92
C LYS A 793 13.72 -5.86 8.23
N ASP A 794 12.75 -5.36 8.99
CA ASP A 794 11.49 -4.82 8.47
C ASP A 794 11.61 -3.32 8.13
N HIS A 795 12.74 -2.69 8.50
CA HIS A 795 13.07 -1.31 8.20
C HIS A 795 13.21 -1.06 6.67
N PRO A 796 12.61 0.01 6.12
CA PRO A 796 12.71 0.40 4.70
C PRO A 796 14.07 1.03 4.31
N TYR A 797 15.19 0.39 4.65
CA TYR A 797 16.54 0.84 4.27
C TYR A 797 16.76 0.86 2.75
N VAL A 798 16.26 -0.12 2.00
CA VAL A 798 16.47 -0.21 0.53
C VAL A 798 16.00 1.05 -0.22
N PRO A 799 14.75 1.54 -0.06
CA PRO A 799 14.33 2.79 -0.73
C PRO A 799 15.06 4.03 -0.22
N GLN A 800 15.47 4.08 1.06
CA GLN A 800 16.27 5.19 1.60
C GLN A 800 17.67 5.22 0.97
N PHE A 801 18.39 4.10 0.98
CA PHE A 801 19.75 4.00 0.44
C PHE A 801 19.78 4.15 -1.08
N GLN A 802 18.75 3.68 -1.80
CA GLN A 802 18.61 3.99 -3.22
C GLN A 802 18.44 5.51 -3.44
N ALA A 803 17.61 6.18 -2.64
CA ALA A 803 17.43 7.63 -2.77
C ALA A 803 18.71 8.42 -2.45
N PHE A 804 19.55 7.92 -1.54
CA PHE A 804 20.88 8.46 -1.23
C PHE A 804 21.87 8.26 -2.39
N VAL A 805 21.98 7.04 -2.93
CA VAL A 805 22.84 6.75 -4.09
C VAL A 805 22.41 7.59 -5.31
N ASP A 806 21.12 7.64 -5.60
CA ASP A 806 20.52 8.47 -6.66
C ASP A 806 20.71 9.98 -6.41
N ALA A 807 21.01 10.41 -5.18
CA ALA A 807 21.26 11.80 -4.82
C ALA A 807 22.74 12.16 -4.98
N VAL A 808 23.63 11.35 -4.43
CA VAL A 808 25.09 11.43 -4.61
C VAL A 808 25.46 11.44 -6.09
N GLN A 809 24.99 10.44 -6.85
CA GLN A 809 25.31 10.31 -8.27
C GLN A 809 24.78 11.46 -9.13
N ALA A 810 23.66 12.07 -8.74
CA ALA A 810 23.07 13.22 -9.44
C ALA A 810 23.56 14.59 -8.92
N GLY A 811 24.49 14.63 -7.95
CA GLY A 811 24.99 15.88 -7.37
C GLY A 811 23.93 16.73 -6.67
N ARG A 812 22.86 16.10 -6.15
CA ARG A 812 21.70 16.77 -5.54
C ARG A 812 21.59 16.41 -4.04
N PRO A 813 20.94 17.26 -3.21
CA PRO A 813 20.70 16.94 -1.80
C PRO A 813 19.95 15.62 -1.60
N MET A 814 20.32 14.88 -0.54
CA MET A 814 19.61 13.67 -0.08
C MET A 814 18.15 14.01 0.28
N PRO A 815 17.13 13.47 -0.41
CA PRO A 815 15.75 13.78 -0.08
C PRO A 815 15.32 13.20 1.28
N ARG A 816 14.48 13.94 2.02
CA ARG A 816 13.77 13.57 3.27
C ARG A 816 14.62 13.33 4.52
N THR A 817 15.83 12.80 4.38
CA THR A 817 16.72 12.42 5.50
C THR A 817 18.17 12.86 5.26
N ASP A 818 18.35 14.07 4.71
CA ASP A 818 19.65 14.76 4.76
C ASP A 818 20.04 15.12 6.20
N PHE A 819 21.29 15.53 6.37
CA PHE A 819 21.84 15.84 7.69
C PHE A 819 21.17 17.05 8.36
N GLU A 820 20.78 18.08 7.60
CA GLU A 820 20.15 19.29 8.17
C GLU A 820 18.76 18.96 8.72
N THR A 821 17.96 18.19 7.97
CA THR A 821 16.63 17.72 8.37
C THR A 821 16.70 16.79 9.58
N ALA A 822 17.68 15.87 9.59
CA ALA A 822 17.89 14.97 10.70
C ALA A 822 18.45 15.68 11.95
N TYR A 823 19.33 16.67 11.78
CA TYR A 823 19.82 17.52 12.86
C TYR A 823 18.68 18.28 13.53
N GLU A 824 17.71 18.81 12.78
CA GLU A 824 16.56 19.51 13.36
C GLU A 824 15.73 18.57 14.25
N SER A 825 15.48 17.35 13.80
CA SER A 825 14.77 16.35 14.60
C SER A 825 15.50 16.06 15.92
N HIS A 826 16.83 15.91 15.89
CA HIS A 826 17.64 15.76 17.10
C HIS A 826 17.68 17.03 17.97
N ARG A 827 17.70 18.23 17.39
CA ARG A 827 17.66 19.51 18.13
C ARG A 827 16.38 19.62 18.97
N VAL A 828 15.25 19.18 18.41
CA VAL A 828 13.97 19.11 19.15
C VAL A 828 14.02 18.01 20.23
N VAL A 829 14.68 16.85 20.01
CA VAL A 829 14.92 15.86 21.10
C VAL A 829 15.71 16.51 22.25
N PHE A 830 16.82 17.19 21.96
CA PHE A 830 17.66 17.79 22.99
C PHE A 830 16.94 18.92 23.74
N ALA A 831 16.02 19.63 23.09
CA ALA A 831 15.12 20.59 23.74
C ALA A 831 14.14 19.91 24.71
N ALA A 832 13.56 18.78 24.31
CA ALA A 832 12.64 18.01 25.15
C ALA A 832 13.37 17.38 26.36
N ASP A 833 14.53 16.74 26.15
CA ASP A 833 15.36 16.18 27.22
C ASP A 833 15.88 17.27 28.18
N ARG A 834 16.07 18.50 27.68
CA ARG A 834 16.38 19.68 28.52
C ARG A 834 15.14 20.14 29.32
N SER A 835 13.98 20.19 28.69
CA SER A 835 12.71 20.56 29.34
C SER A 835 12.36 19.61 30.48
N ALA A 836 12.42 18.29 30.26
CA ALA A 836 12.15 17.28 31.28
C ALA A 836 13.10 17.41 32.49
N ARG A 837 14.38 17.70 32.23
CA ARG A 837 15.41 17.90 33.26
C ARG A 837 15.24 19.22 34.04
N GLU A 838 14.82 20.30 33.39
CA GLU A 838 14.68 21.62 34.00
C GLU A 838 13.28 21.89 34.57
N GLY A 839 12.29 21.03 34.28
CA GLY A 839 10.92 21.15 34.80
C GLY A 839 10.13 22.33 34.23
N ARG A 840 10.50 22.83 33.04
CA ARG A 840 9.91 24.02 32.40
C ARG A 840 9.83 23.89 30.88
N PRO A 841 9.03 24.71 30.17
CA PRO A 841 9.15 24.88 28.73
C PRO A 841 10.55 25.35 28.34
N VAL A 842 11.04 24.87 27.20
CA VAL A 842 12.33 25.25 26.59
C VAL A 842 12.08 25.71 25.17
N LYS A 843 12.53 26.92 24.83
CA LYS A 843 12.44 27.43 23.45
C LYS A 843 13.61 26.91 22.61
N LEU A 844 13.37 26.63 21.33
CA LEU A 844 14.41 26.12 20.42
C LEU A 844 15.56 27.13 20.20
N VAL A 845 15.30 28.43 20.41
CA VAL A 845 16.34 29.48 20.41
C VAL A 845 17.32 29.39 21.58
N GLU A 846 17.02 28.60 22.62
CA GLU A 846 17.95 28.32 23.72
C GLU A 846 18.99 27.22 23.38
N LEU A 847 18.92 26.65 22.17
CA LEU A 847 19.82 25.61 21.63
C LEU A 847 20.42 26.09 20.29
N PRO A 848 21.54 26.85 20.33
CA PRO A 848 22.13 27.54 19.18
C PRO A 848 22.91 26.60 18.23
#